data_AF-A0A6N2CTU7-F1
#
_entry.id   AF-A0A6N2CTU7-F1
#
_cell.length_a   1.000
_cell.length_b   1.000
_cell.length_c   1.000
_cell.angle_alpha   90.00
_cell.angle_beta   90.00
_cell.angle_gamma   90.00
#
_symmetry.space_group_name_H-M   'P 1'
#
loop_
_entity.id
_entity.type
_entity.pdbx_description
1 polymer ?
#
loop_
_entity_poly.entity_id
_entity_poly.type
_entity_poly.pdbx_seq_one_letter_code
_entity_poly.pdbx_strand_id
1 'polypeptide(L)'
;MVEVDGEMLLPARWPVALSPIDFDRRGMATAIGGGVGSESGPQPPYSGTNFRDGYYFDPELASLPDGLWDGAHIDICAGHNWWVKTGVVTGKVGDRLDFRYQFHDNFNPILDTPKQADRYAIWGHLNALDQPGEFFLDINGLNGPTNTLYLWLPDSGSPDGRSIAVLRREHAIMLGDHSHYVFRDINVRGGTVTMNPASVSNHFDGMDVAYGSTNRNMLIFGNNISVRLAGADHVFENGSVRDLYGRAVSLEGDNIRVSNSVLHNASSHLISAAPAQNSQVDYNTAFRGGSTIADIGAKATLFEFNHIYQGGMRITDIALMNTWNSGDMEGTEVRYNWVHSNLAPRDGSLSWWGGQGIRLDSGHSEFGCSNALIHHNLVWNTSTDSSITFWGLTDTMVNHDDGKIFVYHNTVSRSLVFGGSGSVAGNDVRNNIARDFNNPTGGLAGIIFEDNLFSHMTVAGNLEGDPGFVSQTNHNYQLRENSEARGVGQFIPGITEPASEIYLGAYNPEAAPWRPGARLRTQDLPALTAAFETDTFGHARLVLRGLPVGRTFPDEFGLRLSGQDAIAWVSRYDFESHEVEGVFTFDLATLPLVSDLALSLDGLSWVSPDASTVSRDAPVLETLDAVAGQPDVFVLSGQHLDGFTRPLIPLSLSGFAGQDFNRDAIPWIVDTSAWVALGMAPDGSDLRILKWDGVTPIRHHVEYGIGQEDTLIWLLNAEGDTDNIISFEDRSQLYLSYGDADAVSIDDPNVLTDSYPALGYAERILHLRAHDVAETMAEGQAVSLWKDQSPNDHPVIAYSEAVQPTLRRGVMGALPALEFDGIGNFMEVNGTDGLGTGPARFFTVYRNPEPGPQKWQRLFSARDSVEVFDYETGYYDIPFTDQADPGSVLAQVNPRLKEMNRDGQFSGRNFEIGRRSMQSQEHFRGQIAELIGFSGNLTGDDRARLLQYLNWKYGMTVRPQVELQPMQTDAGITIHVGDQLASWVTREDDGSLRFGAATYSGGEPFPVTVDLVLTLPDGQILTLVNGFTYTSADAGEPTTRYTHWSLDLPLEARAPEFIGPDNRPNLLRFAHGVPANTHGTANEFSIFWDEHAAGPGLAVQILSGGEAHVDHYVVDNLIYHLKASEDLSAWQTIPWQIAEALPLNTEADLLRLELPTTGTRAFFKLKVEMANNP
;
A
#
# COMPACT_ATOMS: atom_id res chain seq x y z
N MET A 1 7.35 -13.87 -39.05
CA MET A 1 6.11 -14.67 -38.95
C MET A 1 6.19 -15.84 -39.92
N VAL A 2 6.26 -17.04 -39.37
CA VAL A 2 6.06 -18.32 -40.05
C VAL A 2 5.18 -19.16 -39.12
N GLU A 3 4.20 -19.84 -39.70
CA GLU A 3 3.24 -20.68 -38.98
C GLU A 3 3.30 -22.10 -39.56
N VAL A 4 3.22 -23.13 -38.72
CA VAL A 4 3.12 -24.54 -39.11
C VAL A 4 1.93 -25.18 -38.43
N ASP A 5 1.03 -25.76 -39.23
CA ASP A 5 -0.20 -26.46 -38.81
C ASP A 5 -1.14 -25.66 -37.87
N GLY A 6 -1.00 -24.32 -37.84
CA GLY A 6 -1.74 -23.39 -36.98
C GLY A 6 -0.90 -22.72 -35.89
N GLU A 7 0.28 -23.28 -35.60
CA GLU A 7 1.18 -22.82 -34.54
C GLU A 7 2.30 -21.92 -35.06
N MET A 8 2.61 -20.86 -34.31
CA MET A 8 3.61 -19.86 -34.69
C MET A 8 5.01 -20.29 -34.29
N LEU A 9 5.93 -20.35 -35.27
CA LEU A 9 7.33 -20.70 -35.02
C LEU A 9 8.12 -19.53 -34.40
N LEU A 10 9.13 -19.88 -33.61
CA LEU A 10 10.06 -18.95 -32.99
C LEU A 10 11.03 -18.34 -34.03
N PRO A 11 11.32 -17.03 -34.01
CA PRO A 11 12.31 -16.44 -34.90
C PRO A 11 13.73 -16.81 -34.44
N ALA A 12 14.48 -17.51 -35.28
CA ALA A 12 15.89 -17.90 -35.08
C ALA A 12 16.76 -16.70 -34.61
N ARG A 13 17.20 -16.75 -33.35
CA ARG A 13 18.04 -15.72 -32.72
C ARG A 13 18.92 -16.30 -31.61
N TRP A 14 20.03 -15.61 -31.33
CA TRP A 14 20.89 -15.87 -30.16
C TRP A 14 20.84 -14.69 -29.17
N PRO A 15 20.62 -14.92 -27.86
CA PRO A 15 20.13 -16.17 -27.26
C PRO A 15 18.76 -16.55 -27.87
N VAL A 16 18.32 -17.79 -27.66
CA VAL A 16 17.03 -18.33 -28.15
C VAL A 16 15.84 -17.42 -27.82
N ALA A 17 14.84 -17.38 -28.70
CA ALA A 17 13.57 -16.70 -28.44
C ALA A 17 12.67 -17.47 -27.47
N LEU A 18 12.08 -16.77 -26.51
CA LEU A 18 11.10 -17.32 -25.57
C LEU A 18 9.66 -17.28 -26.13
N SER A 19 9.43 -16.54 -27.21
CA SER A 19 8.13 -16.44 -27.88
C SER A 19 8.27 -16.04 -29.37
N PRO A 20 7.22 -16.20 -30.19
CA PRO A 20 7.25 -15.77 -31.59
C PRO A 20 7.46 -14.26 -31.79
N ILE A 21 7.16 -13.45 -30.76
CA ILE A 21 7.32 -12.00 -30.71
C ILE A 21 8.02 -11.63 -29.40
N ASP A 22 9.34 -11.73 -29.44
CA ASP A 22 10.20 -11.57 -28.29
C ASP A 22 10.92 -10.23 -28.30
N PHE A 23 10.51 -9.35 -27.38
CA PHE A 23 11.07 -8.02 -27.10
C PHE A 23 11.44 -7.85 -25.62
N ASP A 24 11.34 -8.89 -24.78
CA ASP A 24 11.65 -8.77 -23.35
C ASP A 24 13.18 -8.75 -23.16
N ARG A 25 13.71 -7.68 -22.56
CA ARG A 25 15.15 -7.54 -22.31
C ARG A 25 15.71 -8.64 -21.40
N ARG A 26 14.87 -9.33 -20.63
CA ARG A 26 15.26 -10.48 -19.79
C ARG A 26 15.69 -11.68 -20.62
N GLY A 27 15.08 -11.90 -21.80
CA GLY A 27 15.44 -12.96 -22.75
C GLY A 27 16.65 -12.65 -23.65
N MET A 28 17.43 -11.60 -23.35
CA MET A 28 18.51 -11.10 -24.21
C MET A 28 19.88 -11.17 -23.52
N ALA A 29 20.93 -11.35 -24.32
CA ALA A 29 22.32 -11.38 -23.86
C ALA A 29 22.72 -10.04 -23.21
N THR A 30 23.75 -10.09 -22.36
CA THR A 30 24.14 -8.98 -21.49
C THR A 30 25.62 -8.68 -21.68
N ALA A 31 25.95 -7.59 -22.37
CA ALA A 31 27.34 -7.23 -22.62
C ALA A 31 28.07 -6.93 -21.31
N ILE A 32 29.28 -7.48 -21.11
CA ILE A 32 30.14 -7.13 -19.96
C ILE A 32 30.87 -5.79 -20.17
N GLY A 33 30.84 -5.26 -21.39
CA GLY A 33 31.43 -3.99 -21.78
C GLY A 33 31.18 -3.69 -23.25
N GLY A 34 31.45 -2.46 -23.69
CA GLY A 34 31.25 -2.05 -25.07
C GLY A 34 31.83 -0.67 -25.38
N GLY A 35 31.62 -0.20 -26.60
CA GLY A 35 31.93 1.17 -27.00
C GLY A 35 31.70 1.43 -28.49
N VAL A 36 32.22 2.55 -28.98
CA VAL A 36 32.20 2.91 -30.41
C VAL A 36 33.60 3.22 -30.95
N GLY A 37 33.76 3.00 -32.26
CA GLY A 37 34.88 3.45 -33.06
C GLY A 37 34.60 4.77 -33.77
N SER A 38 35.11 4.92 -34.99
CA SER A 38 34.96 6.12 -35.82
C SER A 38 33.55 6.29 -36.39
N GLU A 39 33.27 7.48 -36.94
CA GLU A 39 32.17 7.67 -37.88
C GLU A 39 32.33 6.73 -39.09
N SER A 40 31.25 6.08 -39.50
CA SER A 40 31.25 5.15 -40.63
C SER A 40 30.01 5.34 -41.49
N GLY A 41 30.11 5.02 -42.79
CA GLY A 41 28.97 5.06 -43.70
C GLY A 41 27.95 3.93 -43.44
N PRO A 42 26.68 4.09 -43.83
CA PRO A 42 25.66 3.05 -43.69
C PRO A 42 26.09 1.74 -44.36
N GLN A 43 25.58 0.62 -43.84
CA GLN A 43 25.86 -0.73 -44.35
C GLN A 43 24.55 -1.36 -44.85
N PRO A 44 24.53 -1.96 -46.06
CA PRO A 44 23.35 -2.63 -46.59
C PRO A 44 22.77 -3.67 -45.60
N PRO A 45 21.44 -3.77 -45.47
CA PRO A 45 20.41 -3.11 -46.27
C PRO A 45 20.10 -1.65 -45.88
N TYR A 46 20.76 -1.09 -44.86
CA TYR A 46 20.45 0.25 -44.35
C TYR A 46 21.02 1.39 -45.20
N SER A 47 20.39 2.56 -45.08
CA SER A 47 20.79 3.80 -45.73
C SER A 47 20.50 4.99 -44.81
N GLY A 48 21.30 6.05 -44.87
CA GLY A 48 21.13 7.24 -44.04
C GLY A 48 22.47 7.86 -43.63
N THR A 49 22.43 8.72 -42.62
CA THR A 49 23.57 9.40 -42.01
C THR A 49 23.75 8.96 -40.54
N ASN A 50 24.81 9.44 -39.88
CA ASN A 50 25.06 9.21 -38.44
C ASN A 50 25.17 7.72 -38.04
N PHE A 51 25.80 6.91 -38.89
CA PHE A 51 26.18 5.54 -38.53
C PHE A 51 27.52 5.51 -37.76
N ARG A 52 27.67 4.51 -36.90
CA ARG A 52 28.89 4.21 -36.12
C ARG A 52 29.18 2.73 -36.14
N ASP A 53 30.46 2.39 -36.11
CA ASP A 53 30.90 1.05 -35.71
C ASP A 53 30.89 0.98 -34.18
N GLY A 54 30.04 0.12 -33.63
CA GLY A 54 29.97 -0.23 -32.21
C GLY A 54 30.56 -1.61 -31.93
N TYR A 55 30.85 -1.89 -30.67
CA TYR A 55 31.25 -3.22 -30.23
C TYR A 55 30.74 -3.54 -28.83
N TYR A 56 30.54 -4.84 -28.58
CA TYR A 56 30.32 -5.43 -27.25
C TYR A 56 31.39 -6.48 -26.95
N PHE A 57 31.59 -6.74 -25.67
CA PHE A 57 32.25 -7.93 -25.15
C PHE A 57 31.24 -8.79 -24.39
N ASP A 58 31.24 -10.10 -24.64
CA ASP A 58 30.41 -11.10 -23.96
C ASP A 58 31.17 -12.44 -23.89
N PRO A 59 31.46 -12.99 -22.69
CA PRO A 59 32.20 -14.24 -22.54
C PRO A 59 31.55 -15.47 -23.20
N GLU A 60 30.23 -15.49 -23.40
CA GLU A 60 29.56 -16.64 -24.02
C GLU A 60 29.98 -16.80 -25.49
N LEU A 61 30.23 -15.68 -26.17
CA LEU A 61 30.74 -15.63 -27.55
C LEU A 61 32.15 -16.22 -27.69
N ALA A 62 32.94 -16.26 -26.61
CA ALA A 62 34.32 -16.78 -26.63
C ALA A 62 34.41 -18.26 -27.02
N SER A 63 33.33 -19.03 -26.79
CA SER A 63 33.22 -20.44 -27.16
C SER A 63 32.84 -20.67 -28.63
N LEU A 64 32.29 -19.64 -29.28
CA LEU A 64 31.77 -19.70 -30.66
C LEU A 64 32.91 -19.50 -31.67
N PRO A 65 32.85 -20.10 -32.88
CA PRO A 65 33.81 -19.82 -33.96
C PRO A 65 33.92 -18.33 -34.30
N ASP A 66 35.10 -17.88 -34.72
CA ASP A 66 35.26 -16.53 -35.27
C ASP A 66 34.58 -16.43 -36.64
N GLY A 67 33.97 -15.28 -36.92
CA GLY A 67 33.14 -15.05 -38.10
C GLY A 67 31.73 -15.67 -38.07
N LEU A 68 31.31 -16.34 -36.98
CA LEU A 68 30.03 -17.08 -36.93
C LEU A 68 28.79 -16.20 -37.20
N TRP A 69 28.86 -14.92 -36.88
CA TRP A 69 27.75 -13.95 -36.97
C TRP A 69 27.96 -12.86 -38.03
N ASP A 70 28.98 -12.96 -38.88
CA ASP A 70 29.32 -11.89 -39.83
C ASP A 70 28.18 -11.66 -40.84
N GLY A 71 27.66 -10.43 -40.89
CA GLY A 71 26.51 -10.06 -41.72
C GLY A 71 25.13 -10.34 -41.09
N ALA A 72 25.06 -10.96 -39.91
CA ALA A 72 23.82 -11.10 -39.15
C ALA A 72 23.25 -9.74 -38.73
N HIS A 73 22.00 -9.71 -38.26
CA HIS A 73 21.43 -8.52 -37.63
C HIS A 73 21.60 -8.54 -36.12
N ILE A 74 21.68 -7.36 -35.51
CA ILE A 74 21.68 -7.18 -34.05
C ILE A 74 20.50 -6.27 -33.65
N ASP A 75 19.82 -6.63 -32.56
CA ASP A 75 18.73 -5.88 -31.91
C ASP A 75 19.25 -5.45 -30.53
N ILE A 76 19.40 -4.14 -30.31
CA ILE A 76 20.07 -3.57 -29.12
C ILE A 76 19.18 -2.54 -28.43
N CYS A 77 19.28 -2.50 -27.11
CA CYS A 77 19.21 -1.23 -26.38
C CYS A 77 20.64 -0.93 -25.91
N ALA A 78 21.08 0.32 -26.06
CA ALA A 78 22.45 0.75 -25.82
C ALA A 78 22.50 1.98 -24.90
N GLY A 79 23.61 2.13 -24.16
CA GLY A 79 23.93 3.34 -23.42
C GLY A 79 22.94 3.63 -22.29
N HIS A 80 22.17 4.69 -22.42
CA HIS A 80 21.13 5.04 -21.45
C HIS A 80 19.86 4.19 -21.60
N ASN A 81 19.78 3.31 -22.60
CA ASN A 81 18.66 2.38 -22.84
C ASN A 81 17.29 3.05 -23.06
N TRP A 82 17.27 4.31 -23.51
CA TRP A 82 16.05 5.06 -23.87
C TRP A 82 15.43 4.62 -25.20
N TRP A 83 16.20 3.98 -26.08
CA TRP A 83 15.78 3.62 -27.44
C TRP A 83 16.14 2.18 -27.80
N VAL A 84 15.29 1.57 -28.63
CA VAL A 84 15.55 0.28 -29.30
C VAL A 84 16.15 0.57 -30.67
N LYS A 85 17.20 -0.17 -31.05
CA LYS A 85 17.92 0.02 -32.31
C LYS A 85 18.27 -1.30 -32.97
N THR A 86 18.45 -1.27 -34.28
CA THR A 86 18.94 -2.42 -35.05
C THR A 86 20.20 -2.07 -35.84
N GLY A 87 21.08 -3.06 -35.98
CA GLY A 87 22.34 -2.94 -36.72
C GLY A 87 22.67 -4.20 -37.54
N VAL A 88 23.81 -4.16 -38.23
CA VAL A 88 24.42 -5.33 -38.90
C VAL A 88 25.70 -5.69 -38.16
N VAL A 89 25.89 -6.97 -37.83
CA VAL A 89 27.14 -7.49 -37.27
C VAL A 89 28.23 -7.42 -38.36
N THR A 90 29.36 -6.78 -38.03
CA THR A 90 30.49 -6.53 -38.94
C THR A 90 31.68 -7.43 -38.65
N GLY A 91 31.70 -8.10 -37.50
CA GLY A 91 32.69 -9.13 -37.15
C GLY A 91 32.36 -9.81 -35.83
N LYS A 92 32.72 -11.09 -35.68
CA LYS A 92 32.82 -11.77 -34.39
C LYS A 92 34.22 -12.37 -34.20
N VAL A 93 34.92 -12.02 -33.12
CA VAL A 93 36.28 -12.49 -32.81
C VAL A 93 36.46 -12.70 -31.30
N GLY A 94 36.78 -13.91 -30.85
CA GLY A 94 36.91 -14.21 -29.42
C GLY A 94 35.61 -13.93 -28.65
N ASP A 95 35.70 -13.14 -27.58
CA ASP A 95 34.57 -12.63 -26.78
C ASP A 95 33.95 -11.34 -27.35
N ARG A 96 34.48 -10.82 -28.47
CA ARG A 96 34.08 -9.53 -29.06
C ARG A 96 33.09 -9.69 -30.21
N LEU A 97 32.07 -8.85 -30.20
CA LEU A 97 31.11 -8.64 -31.29
C LEU A 97 31.23 -7.21 -31.80
N ASP A 98 31.59 -7.03 -33.07
CA ASP A 98 31.60 -5.77 -33.80
C ASP A 98 30.32 -5.62 -34.63
N PHE A 99 29.71 -4.44 -34.64
CA PHE A 99 28.47 -4.18 -35.37
C PHE A 99 28.37 -2.72 -35.85
N ARG A 100 27.50 -2.44 -36.81
CA ARG A 100 27.20 -1.09 -37.30
C ARG A 100 25.72 -0.75 -37.14
N TYR A 101 25.45 0.40 -36.53
CA TYR A 101 24.11 0.91 -36.23
C TYR A 101 24.04 2.44 -36.35
N GLN A 102 22.83 2.99 -36.28
CA GLN A 102 22.60 4.44 -36.38
C GLN A 102 22.49 5.10 -34.99
N PHE A 103 23.19 6.22 -34.80
CA PHE A 103 22.98 7.09 -33.64
C PHE A 103 21.69 7.91 -33.81
N HIS A 104 21.12 8.34 -32.69
CA HIS A 104 19.96 9.21 -32.68
C HIS A 104 20.44 10.65 -32.96
N ASP A 105 19.84 11.30 -33.96
CA ASP A 105 20.33 12.60 -34.41
C ASP A 105 20.07 13.69 -33.35
N ASN A 106 21.02 14.63 -33.25
CA ASN A 106 21.04 15.77 -32.32
C ASN A 106 21.28 15.47 -30.82
N PHE A 107 21.33 14.20 -30.39
CA PHE A 107 21.56 13.84 -28.98
C PHE A 107 23.05 13.63 -28.62
N ASN A 108 23.38 13.73 -27.33
CA ASN A 108 24.72 13.48 -26.82
C ASN A 108 25.12 12.01 -27.06
N PRO A 109 26.26 11.71 -27.72
CA PRO A 109 26.64 10.34 -28.06
C PRO A 109 26.78 9.41 -26.85
N ILE A 110 26.99 9.92 -25.62
CA ILE A 110 27.05 9.08 -24.42
C ILE A 110 25.72 8.35 -24.11
N LEU A 111 24.58 8.93 -24.53
CA LEU A 111 23.25 8.35 -24.35
C LEU A 111 23.05 7.09 -25.20
N ASP A 112 23.80 6.98 -26.29
CA ASP A 112 23.68 5.97 -27.34
C ASP A 112 24.86 4.99 -27.42
N THR A 113 25.94 5.26 -26.67
CA THR A 113 27.18 4.48 -26.75
C THR A 113 27.02 3.11 -26.08
N PRO A 114 27.37 1.99 -26.74
CA PRO A 114 27.23 0.66 -26.17
C PRO A 114 28.18 0.49 -24.98
N LYS A 115 27.74 -0.14 -23.90
CA LYS A 115 28.51 -0.28 -22.66
C LYS A 115 28.17 -1.58 -21.90
N GLN A 116 28.65 -1.69 -20.65
CA GLN A 116 28.32 -2.81 -19.77
C GLN A 116 26.82 -2.87 -19.44
N ALA A 117 26.33 -4.08 -19.21
CA ALA A 117 24.94 -4.47 -18.92
C ALA A 117 23.89 -4.16 -20.02
N ASP A 118 24.28 -3.57 -21.15
CA ASP A 118 23.38 -3.37 -22.28
C ASP A 118 22.87 -4.71 -22.84
N ARG A 119 21.60 -4.70 -23.27
CA ARG A 119 20.83 -5.92 -23.61
C ARG A 119 20.63 -6.07 -25.11
N TYR A 120 21.10 -7.19 -25.67
CA TYR A 120 21.10 -7.42 -27.11
C TYR A 120 20.74 -8.85 -27.52
N ALA A 121 20.29 -8.99 -28.77
CA ALA A 121 20.11 -10.28 -29.43
C ALA A 121 20.63 -10.22 -30.88
N ILE A 122 21.20 -11.33 -31.36
CA ILE A 122 21.67 -11.52 -32.74
C ILE A 122 20.62 -12.35 -33.48
N TRP A 123 20.23 -11.96 -34.70
CA TRP A 123 19.19 -12.66 -35.46
C TRP A 123 19.45 -12.60 -36.98
N GLY A 124 18.67 -13.34 -37.75
CA GLY A 124 18.73 -13.26 -39.22
C GLY A 124 19.96 -13.92 -39.83
N HIS A 125 20.45 -15.00 -39.21
CA HIS A 125 21.55 -15.82 -39.70
C HIS A 125 21.26 -17.29 -39.42
N LEU A 126 21.59 -18.19 -40.34
CA LEU A 126 21.26 -19.62 -40.25
C LEU A 126 21.91 -20.32 -39.04
N ASN A 127 23.03 -19.80 -38.52
CA ASN A 127 23.67 -20.33 -37.30
C ASN A 127 22.85 -20.07 -36.01
N ALA A 128 21.78 -19.26 -36.07
CA ALA A 128 20.84 -19.04 -34.96
C ALA A 128 19.56 -19.89 -35.07
N LEU A 129 19.54 -20.88 -35.98
CA LEU A 129 18.50 -21.90 -36.11
C LEU A 129 19.05 -23.19 -35.49
N ASP A 130 19.05 -23.28 -34.16
CA ASP A 130 19.79 -24.30 -33.41
C ASP A 130 18.93 -25.27 -32.58
N GLN A 131 17.61 -25.07 -32.54
CA GLN A 131 16.67 -25.94 -31.83
C GLN A 131 15.31 -26.17 -32.56
N PRO A 132 14.53 -27.20 -32.17
CA PRO A 132 13.19 -27.45 -32.70
C PRO A 132 12.20 -26.31 -32.42
N GLY A 133 11.37 -25.97 -33.40
CA GLY A 133 10.34 -24.92 -33.30
C GLY A 133 10.73 -23.57 -33.90
N GLU A 134 11.94 -23.44 -34.47
CA GLU A 134 12.46 -22.18 -35.01
C GLU A 134 12.33 -22.03 -36.53
N PHE A 135 12.41 -20.78 -37.01
CA PHE A 135 12.52 -20.43 -38.44
C PHE A 135 13.53 -19.32 -38.71
N PHE A 136 14.19 -19.38 -39.87
CA PHE A 136 14.98 -18.30 -40.46
C PHE A 136 14.58 -18.09 -41.93
N LEU A 137 14.15 -16.88 -42.29
CA LEU A 137 13.87 -16.48 -43.67
C LEU A 137 15.04 -15.66 -44.23
N ASP A 138 15.89 -16.29 -45.05
CA ASP A 138 17.03 -15.66 -45.70
C ASP A 138 16.58 -14.83 -46.91
N ILE A 139 16.06 -13.63 -46.66
CA ILE A 139 15.63 -12.68 -47.71
C ILE A 139 16.84 -12.25 -48.55
N ASN A 140 18.00 -12.02 -47.91
CA ASN A 140 19.18 -11.38 -48.50
C ASN A 140 20.12 -12.35 -49.23
N GLY A 141 19.99 -13.66 -49.02
CA GLY A 141 20.90 -14.68 -49.56
C GLY A 141 22.24 -14.71 -48.82
N LEU A 142 22.21 -14.54 -47.50
CA LEU A 142 23.39 -14.50 -46.62
C LEU A 142 23.96 -15.92 -46.38
N ASN A 143 23.08 -16.92 -46.30
CA ASN A 143 23.45 -18.32 -46.09
C ASN A 143 23.01 -19.25 -47.23
N GLY A 144 22.15 -18.78 -48.13
CA GLY A 144 21.73 -19.52 -49.33
C GLY A 144 21.19 -18.63 -50.46
N PRO A 145 20.29 -19.15 -51.30
CA PRO A 145 19.57 -18.34 -52.28
C PRO A 145 18.68 -17.28 -51.60
N THR A 146 18.48 -16.13 -52.25
CA THR A 146 17.57 -15.09 -51.75
C THR A 146 16.13 -15.58 -51.63
N ASN A 147 15.46 -15.20 -50.54
CA ASN A 147 14.11 -15.64 -50.16
C ASN A 147 13.99 -17.14 -49.82
N THR A 148 15.04 -17.75 -49.26
CA THR A 148 14.99 -19.14 -48.79
C THR A 148 14.45 -19.20 -47.36
N LEU A 149 13.43 -20.02 -47.12
CA LEU A 149 12.97 -20.35 -45.76
C LEU A 149 13.71 -21.60 -45.26
N TYR A 150 14.34 -21.46 -44.09
CA TYR A 150 14.84 -22.54 -43.26
C TYR A 150 13.96 -22.64 -42.01
N LEU A 151 13.66 -23.86 -41.56
CA LEU A 151 12.87 -24.09 -40.35
C LEU A 151 13.21 -25.45 -39.73
N TRP A 152 13.09 -25.54 -38.41
CA TRP A 152 13.17 -26.79 -37.67
C TRP A 152 11.79 -27.04 -37.05
N LEU A 153 11.10 -28.11 -37.48
CA LEU A 153 9.77 -28.43 -36.96
C LEU A 153 9.83 -28.76 -35.45
N PRO A 154 8.80 -28.41 -34.65
CA PRO A 154 8.76 -28.74 -33.22
C PRO A 154 8.94 -30.23 -32.91
N ASP A 155 8.46 -31.12 -33.80
CA ASP A 155 8.60 -32.57 -33.70
C ASP A 155 9.87 -33.13 -34.38
N SER A 156 10.72 -32.27 -34.94
CA SER A 156 11.87 -32.62 -35.79
C SER A 156 11.54 -33.54 -36.99
N GLY A 157 10.29 -33.52 -37.46
CA GLY A 157 9.79 -34.35 -38.56
C GLY A 157 10.17 -33.85 -39.97
N SER A 158 9.49 -34.39 -40.99
CA SER A 158 9.56 -33.85 -42.36
C SER A 158 8.52 -32.73 -42.56
N PRO A 159 8.84 -31.66 -43.30
CA PRO A 159 7.85 -30.69 -43.79
C PRO A 159 6.91 -31.26 -44.87
N ASP A 160 7.16 -32.47 -45.39
CA ASP A 160 6.29 -33.12 -46.38
C ASP A 160 4.86 -33.31 -45.85
N GLY A 161 3.90 -32.65 -46.48
CA GLY A 161 2.48 -32.74 -46.12
C GLY A 161 2.03 -31.88 -44.95
N ARG A 162 2.93 -31.06 -44.37
CA ARG A 162 2.61 -30.06 -43.34
C ARG A 162 2.00 -28.81 -43.96
N SER A 163 1.15 -28.10 -43.22
CA SER A 163 0.68 -26.77 -43.61
C SER A 163 1.70 -25.74 -43.15
N ILE A 164 2.35 -25.04 -44.07
CA ILE A 164 3.37 -24.01 -43.75
C ILE A 164 2.95 -22.67 -44.36
N ALA A 165 2.75 -21.66 -43.52
CA ALA A 165 2.35 -20.32 -43.92
C ALA A 165 3.43 -19.27 -43.58
N VAL A 166 3.54 -18.25 -44.42
CA VAL A 166 4.53 -17.15 -44.28
C VAL A 166 3.84 -15.84 -44.63
N LEU A 167 4.09 -14.77 -43.86
CA LEU A 167 3.52 -13.46 -44.13
C LEU A 167 4.02 -12.93 -45.49
N ARG A 168 3.10 -12.69 -46.43
CA ARG A 168 3.40 -12.32 -47.82
C ARG A 168 3.06 -10.86 -48.18
N ARG A 169 2.28 -10.16 -47.36
CA ARG A 169 1.82 -8.79 -47.61
C ARG A 169 1.92 -7.98 -46.33
N GLU A 170 2.14 -6.68 -46.48
CA GLU A 170 2.21 -5.74 -45.37
C GLU A 170 0.83 -5.38 -44.81
N HIS A 171 -0.16 -5.15 -45.68
CA HIS A 171 -1.52 -4.78 -45.28
C HIS A 171 -2.50 -5.93 -45.49
N ALA A 172 -3.33 -6.17 -44.47
CA ALA A 172 -4.50 -7.04 -44.55
C ALA A 172 -5.74 -6.24 -45.00
N ILE A 173 -5.93 -5.04 -44.45
CA ILE A 173 -7.00 -4.10 -44.81
C ILE A 173 -6.37 -2.74 -45.09
N MET A 174 -6.61 -2.18 -46.27
CA MET A 174 -6.20 -0.81 -46.62
C MET A 174 -7.39 -0.07 -47.23
N LEU A 175 -7.92 0.91 -46.48
CA LEU A 175 -9.08 1.71 -46.89
C LEU A 175 -8.69 2.93 -47.75
N GLY A 176 -7.48 3.46 -47.55
CA GLY A 176 -7.10 4.73 -48.16
C GLY A 176 -8.03 5.86 -47.69
N ASP A 177 -8.75 6.46 -48.62
CA ASP A 177 -9.71 7.56 -48.43
C ASP A 177 -11.16 7.08 -48.17
N HIS A 178 -11.39 5.76 -48.12
CA HIS A 178 -12.72 5.19 -47.97
C HIS A 178 -13.30 5.42 -46.56
N SER A 179 -14.61 5.64 -46.49
CA SER A 179 -15.31 6.20 -45.33
C SER A 179 -16.67 5.52 -45.10
N HIS A 180 -17.18 5.56 -43.87
CA HIS A 180 -18.46 4.95 -43.45
C HIS A 180 -18.55 3.41 -43.57
N TYR A 181 -17.43 2.69 -43.48
CA TYR A 181 -17.40 1.23 -43.44
C TYR A 181 -17.55 0.71 -42.00
N VAL A 182 -18.22 -0.43 -41.84
CA VAL A 182 -18.34 -1.14 -40.55
C VAL A 182 -17.79 -2.55 -40.70
N PHE A 183 -16.83 -2.90 -39.85
CA PHE A 183 -16.18 -4.21 -39.78
C PHE A 183 -16.59 -4.88 -38.47
N ARG A 184 -17.17 -6.08 -38.54
CA ARG A 184 -17.59 -6.87 -37.36
C ARG A 184 -16.95 -8.24 -37.32
N ASP A 185 -16.50 -8.65 -36.13
CA ASP A 185 -16.03 -10.02 -35.82
C ASP A 185 -14.99 -10.57 -36.80
N ILE A 186 -14.11 -9.69 -37.31
CA ILE A 186 -13.06 -10.06 -38.27
C ILE A 186 -11.77 -10.37 -37.52
N ASN A 187 -11.21 -11.55 -37.78
CA ASN A 187 -9.87 -11.92 -37.35
C ASN A 187 -8.85 -11.59 -38.45
N VAL A 188 -7.77 -10.91 -38.07
CA VAL A 188 -6.60 -10.62 -38.91
C VAL A 188 -5.38 -11.28 -38.29
N ARG A 189 -4.89 -12.37 -38.89
CA ARG A 189 -3.57 -12.93 -38.60
C ARG A 189 -2.56 -12.49 -39.66
N GLY A 190 -1.65 -11.60 -39.27
CA GLY A 190 -0.57 -11.12 -40.12
C GLY A 190 -0.95 -9.94 -41.01
N GLY A 191 -0.21 -8.83 -40.88
CA GLY A 191 -0.38 -7.63 -41.70
C GLY A 191 -1.39 -6.62 -41.14
N THR A 192 -1.24 -5.37 -41.56
CA THR A 192 -1.81 -4.19 -40.88
C THR A 192 -3.19 -3.78 -41.41
N VAL A 193 -3.93 -3.04 -40.58
CA VAL A 193 -5.17 -2.33 -40.91
C VAL A 193 -4.84 -0.84 -41.01
N THR A 194 -5.08 -0.21 -42.16
CA THR A 194 -4.61 1.16 -42.43
C THR A 194 -5.56 2.00 -43.29
N MET A 195 -5.61 3.30 -43.01
CA MET A 195 -6.36 4.32 -43.75
C MET A 195 -5.53 5.64 -43.83
N ASN A 196 -6.04 6.66 -44.52
CA ASN A 196 -5.36 7.94 -44.68
C ASN A 196 -6.22 9.13 -44.21
N PRO A 197 -5.64 10.31 -43.91
CA PRO A 197 -6.36 11.44 -43.30
C PRO A 197 -7.55 12.06 -44.07
N ALA A 198 -7.93 11.55 -45.25
CA ALA A 198 -9.18 11.89 -45.92
C ALA A 198 -10.35 10.94 -45.56
N SER A 199 -10.07 9.88 -44.80
CA SER A 199 -11.02 8.89 -44.33
C SER A 199 -11.87 9.43 -43.17
N VAL A 200 -13.18 9.13 -43.14
CA VAL A 200 -14.08 9.49 -42.02
C VAL A 200 -15.02 8.37 -41.61
N SER A 201 -15.40 8.36 -40.34
CA SER A 201 -16.50 7.57 -39.75
C SER A 201 -16.45 6.06 -40.01
N ASN A 202 -15.26 5.45 -40.04
CA ASN A 202 -15.12 3.99 -40.09
C ASN A 202 -15.19 3.37 -38.71
N HIS A 203 -15.85 2.21 -38.61
CA HIS A 203 -16.09 1.50 -37.35
C HIS A 203 -15.56 0.07 -37.42
N PHE A 204 -14.74 -0.32 -36.44
CA PHE A 204 -14.22 -1.67 -36.22
C PHE A 204 -14.73 -2.17 -34.87
N ASP A 205 -15.52 -3.24 -34.89
CA ASP A 205 -16.30 -3.75 -33.76
C ASP A 205 -15.97 -5.26 -33.60
N GLY A 206 -15.37 -5.65 -32.47
CA GLY A 206 -15.01 -7.05 -32.20
C GLY A 206 -13.83 -7.60 -33.03
N MET A 207 -13.02 -6.74 -33.66
CA MET A 207 -11.88 -7.15 -34.49
C MET A 207 -10.68 -7.65 -33.65
N ASP A 208 -10.11 -8.82 -33.97
CA ASP A 208 -8.84 -9.33 -33.41
C ASP A 208 -7.72 -9.20 -34.46
N VAL A 209 -6.65 -8.47 -34.13
CA VAL A 209 -5.49 -8.25 -35.00
C VAL A 209 -4.23 -8.80 -34.34
N ALA A 210 -3.85 -10.02 -34.71
CA ALA A 210 -2.66 -10.69 -34.24
C ALA A 210 -1.53 -10.60 -35.27
N TYR A 211 -0.30 -10.32 -34.82
CA TYR A 211 0.88 -10.23 -35.69
C TYR A 211 0.74 -9.20 -36.83
N GLY A 212 0.00 -8.10 -36.59
CA GLY A 212 -0.21 -7.06 -37.61
C GLY A 212 1.10 -6.40 -38.06
N SER A 213 1.87 -5.90 -37.10
CA SER A 213 3.22 -5.34 -37.27
C SER A 213 4.30 -6.34 -36.82
N THR A 214 4.92 -7.08 -37.75
CA THR A 214 6.02 -8.03 -37.45
C THR A 214 7.41 -7.54 -37.86
N ASN A 215 7.57 -6.26 -38.20
CA ASN A 215 8.87 -5.73 -38.64
C ASN A 215 9.77 -5.40 -37.42
N ARG A 216 10.81 -6.21 -37.22
CA ARG A 216 11.83 -5.97 -36.16
C ARG A 216 12.84 -4.87 -36.52
N ASN A 217 12.89 -4.42 -37.78
CA ASN A 217 13.84 -3.41 -38.22
C ASN A 217 13.39 -1.99 -37.83
N MET A 218 13.98 -1.46 -36.75
CA MET A 218 13.69 -0.14 -36.19
C MET A 218 13.99 1.03 -37.14
N LEU A 219 14.74 0.80 -38.22
CA LEU A 219 15.07 1.83 -39.22
C LEU A 219 14.01 1.96 -40.34
N ILE A 220 12.92 1.19 -40.29
CA ILE A 220 11.78 1.28 -41.24
C ILE A 220 10.50 1.60 -40.46
N PHE A 221 10.33 2.87 -40.09
CA PHE A 221 9.25 3.34 -39.21
C PHE A 221 7.82 3.15 -39.76
N GLY A 222 7.64 3.22 -41.09
CA GLY A 222 6.31 3.23 -41.70
C GLY A 222 5.52 1.92 -41.55
N ASN A 223 6.22 0.81 -41.33
CA ASN A 223 5.68 -0.54 -41.35
C ASN A 223 5.35 -1.07 -39.93
N ASN A 224 5.43 -0.21 -38.91
CA ASN A 224 5.51 -0.58 -37.50
C ASN A 224 4.23 -0.25 -36.71
N ILE A 225 3.06 -0.16 -37.36
CA ILE A 225 1.75 0.15 -36.75
C ILE A 225 0.74 -0.90 -37.22
N SER A 226 0.04 -1.56 -36.29
CA SER A 226 -0.85 -2.67 -36.62
C SER A 226 -2.25 -2.22 -37.03
N VAL A 227 -2.81 -1.23 -36.32
CA VAL A 227 -4.07 -0.55 -36.65
C VAL A 227 -3.80 0.95 -36.68
N ARG A 228 -3.94 1.58 -37.86
CA ARG A 228 -3.69 3.01 -38.06
C ARG A 228 -4.98 3.74 -38.39
N LEU A 229 -5.56 4.40 -37.39
CA LEU A 229 -6.78 5.20 -37.49
C LEU A 229 -6.39 6.64 -37.86
N ALA A 230 -6.20 6.91 -39.15
CA ALA A 230 -5.83 8.24 -39.66
C ALA A 230 -7.00 8.87 -40.41
N GLY A 231 -7.57 9.97 -39.90
CA GLY A 231 -8.84 10.51 -40.39
C GLY A 231 -9.68 11.17 -39.29
N ALA A 232 -11.00 11.07 -39.37
CA ALA A 232 -11.89 11.58 -38.32
C ALA A 232 -13.11 10.67 -38.03
N ASP A 233 -13.74 10.84 -36.86
CA ASP A 233 -14.93 10.09 -36.41
C ASP A 233 -14.73 8.56 -36.35
N HIS A 234 -13.49 8.07 -36.26
CA HIS A 234 -13.20 6.63 -36.31
C HIS A 234 -13.47 5.97 -34.96
N VAL A 235 -14.05 4.76 -34.99
CA VAL A 235 -14.28 3.95 -33.79
C VAL A 235 -13.60 2.60 -33.92
N PHE A 236 -12.79 2.22 -32.94
CA PHE A 236 -12.32 0.85 -32.73
C PHE A 236 -12.81 0.39 -31.35
N GLU A 237 -13.79 -0.51 -31.31
CA GLU A 237 -14.38 -1.00 -30.07
C GLU A 237 -14.48 -2.53 -29.98
N ASN A 238 -14.61 -3.04 -28.75
CA ASN A 238 -14.82 -4.46 -28.44
C ASN A 238 -13.68 -5.40 -28.91
N GLY A 239 -12.54 -4.86 -29.34
CA GLY A 239 -11.52 -5.56 -30.12
C GLY A 239 -10.35 -6.15 -29.33
N SER A 240 -9.36 -6.63 -30.08
CA SER A 240 -8.08 -7.16 -29.62
C SER A 240 -6.98 -6.79 -30.63
N VAL A 241 -5.80 -6.35 -30.16
CA VAL A 241 -4.63 -6.08 -31.02
C VAL A 241 -3.36 -6.51 -30.31
N ARG A 242 -2.64 -7.49 -30.86
CA ARG A 242 -1.65 -8.23 -30.06
C ARG A 242 -0.50 -8.88 -30.81
N ASP A 243 0.53 -9.22 -30.05
CA ASP A 243 1.71 -9.98 -30.46
C ASP A 243 2.48 -9.28 -31.60
N LEU A 244 3.14 -8.15 -31.28
CA LEU A 244 3.67 -7.18 -32.24
C LEU A 244 5.14 -6.78 -32.01
N TYR A 245 5.89 -6.64 -33.11
CA TYR A 245 7.21 -5.99 -33.13
C TYR A 245 7.15 -4.47 -33.34
N GLY A 246 5.96 -3.85 -33.22
CA GLY A 246 5.77 -2.40 -33.32
C GLY A 246 4.67 -1.88 -32.39
N ARG A 247 3.86 -0.94 -32.88
CA ARG A 247 2.71 -0.35 -32.17
C ARG A 247 1.42 -1.13 -32.44
N ALA A 248 0.51 -1.17 -31.47
CA ALA A 248 -0.83 -1.74 -31.66
C ALA A 248 -1.75 -0.75 -32.39
N VAL A 249 -2.27 0.27 -31.72
CA VAL A 249 -3.18 1.28 -32.31
C VAL A 249 -2.52 2.65 -32.37
N SER A 250 -2.70 3.35 -33.49
CA SER A 250 -2.29 4.74 -33.71
C SER A 250 -3.51 5.59 -34.07
N LEU A 251 -3.75 6.65 -33.30
CA LEU A 251 -4.81 7.64 -33.53
C LEU A 251 -4.17 8.87 -34.18
N GLU A 252 -4.60 9.22 -35.39
CA GLU A 252 -3.96 10.23 -36.23
C GLU A 252 -4.99 11.15 -36.88
N GLY A 253 -5.65 11.96 -36.05
CA GLY A 253 -6.65 12.93 -36.49
C GLY A 253 -7.63 13.34 -35.39
N ASP A 254 -8.92 13.46 -35.73
CA ASP A 254 -9.91 14.19 -34.92
C ASP A 254 -11.11 13.32 -34.54
N ASN A 255 -11.61 13.46 -33.30
CA ASN A 255 -12.80 12.73 -32.81
C ASN A 255 -12.69 11.19 -33.02
N ILE A 256 -11.54 10.61 -32.66
CA ILE A 256 -11.30 9.16 -32.76
C ILE A 256 -11.60 8.51 -31.40
N ARG A 257 -12.33 7.39 -31.39
CA ARG A 257 -12.59 6.59 -30.20
C ARG A 257 -11.91 5.22 -30.29
N VAL A 258 -11.16 4.86 -29.25
CA VAL A 258 -10.65 3.50 -29.03
C VAL A 258 -11.19 3.02 -27.70
N SER A 259 -12.09 2.03 -27.72
CA SER A 259 -12.89 1.64 -26.55
C SER A 259 -12.93 0.13 -26.31
N ASN A 260 -13.15 -0.29 -25.07
CA ASN A 260 -13.50 -1.67 -24.69
C ASN A 260 -12.58 -2.78 -25.26
N SER A 261 -11.31 -2.47 -25.51
CA SER A 261 -10.39 -3.28 -26.30
C SER A 261 -9.17 -3.75 -25.51
N VAL A 262 -8.67 -4.94 -25.85
CA VAL A 262 -7.49 -5.55 -25.20
C VAL A 262 -6.28 -5.40 -26.12
N LEU A 263 -5.23 -4.72 -25.67
CA LEU A 263 -4.06 -4.39 -26.47
C LEU A 263 -2.82 -4.96 -25.75
N HIS A 264 -2.08 -5.91 -26.32
CA HIS A 264 -0.98 -6.53 -25.55
C HIS A 264 0.18 -7.14 -26.34
N ASN A 265 1.27 -7.44 -25.64
CA ASN A 265 2.51 -8.04 -26.19
C ASN A 265 3.07 -7.22 -27.36
N ALA A 266 3.47 -5.97 -27.12
CA ALA A 266 4.05 -5.10 -28.16
C ALA A 266 5.43 -4.56 -27.78
N SER A 267 6.36 -4.53 -28.74
CA SER A 267 7.70 -3.94 -28.54
C SER A 267 7.67 -2.43 -28.27
N SER A 268 6.58 -1.76 -28.61
CA SER A 268 6.37 -0.32 -28.42
C SER A 268 4.95 0.00 -27.92
N HIS A 269 4.52 1.25 -28.10
CA HIS A 269 3.26 1.80 -27.61
C HIS A 269 2.06 1.00 -28.11
N LEU A 270 1.18 0.64 -27.17
CA LEU A 270 -0.08 -0.03 -27.46
C LEU A 270 -1.14 0.99 -27.92
N ILE A 271 -1.11 2.19 -27.32
CA ILE A 271 -1.96 3.33 -27.69
C ILE A 271 -1.04 4.50 -28.03
N SER A 272 -0.99 4.88 -29.31
CA SER A 272 -0.22 6.06 -29.78
C SER A 272 -1.19 7.18 -30.14
N ALA A 273 -1.33 8.20 -29.29
CA ALA A 273 -2.36 9.24 -29.46
C ALA A 273 -1.86 10.69 -29.51
N ALA A 274 -0.56 11.00 -29.34
CA ALA A 274 -0.08 12.39 -29.52
C ALA A 274 -0.46 13.07 -30.86
N PRO A 275 -0.61 12.37 -32.00
CA PRO A 275 -1.11 12.98 -33.24
C PRO A 275 -2.64 13.23 -33.28
N ALA A 276 -3.36 12.95 -32.19
CA ALA A 276 -4.83 13.04 -32.12
C ALA A 276 -5.34 14.25 -31.34
N GLN A 277 -6.57 14.64 -31.64
CA GLN A 277 -7.31 15.72 -31.01
C GLN A 277 -8.79 15.35 -30.80
N ASN A 278 -9.44 15.97 -29.81
CA ASN A 278 -10.86 15.80 -29.44
C ASN A 278 -11.30 14.32 -29.32
N SER A 279 -10.38 13.43 -28.94
CA SER A 279 -10.54 11.98 -29.04
C SER A 279 -10.88 11.34 -27.68
N GLN A 280 -11.28 10.07 -27.69
CA GLN A 280 -11.59 9.32 -26.47
C GLN A 280 -10.88 7.96 -26.48
N VAL A 281 -10.26 7.62 -25.35
CA VAL A 281 -9.57 6.35 -25.11
C VAL A 281 -10.13 5.81 -23.79
N ASP A 282 -11.12 4.92 -23.88
CA ASP A 282 -11.94 4.53 -22.74
C ASP A 282 -12.08 3.01 -22.55
N TYR A 283 -12.04 2.52 -21.32
CA TYR A 283 -12.23 1.08 -21.02
C TYR A 283 -11.29 0.14 -21.79
N ASN A 284 -10.03 0.51 -22.03
CA ASN A 284 -9.06 -0.39 -22.65
C ASN A 284 -8.18 -1.08 -21.61
N THR A 285 -7.86 -2.36 -21.83
CA THR A 285 -6.80 -3.04 -21.08
C THR A 285 -5.56 -3.11 -21.95
N ALA A 286 -4.48 -2.43 -21.57
CA ALA A 286 -3.26 -2.33 -22.35
C ALA A 286 -2.04 -2.79 -21.53
N PHE A 287 -1.42 -3.90 -21.91
CA PHE A 287 -0.36 -4.52 -21.09
C PHE A 287 0.76 -5.23 -21.86
N ARG A 288 1.90 -5.46 -21.19
CA ARG A 288 3.12 -6.08 -21.75
C ARG A 288 3.68 -5.27 -22.94
N GLY A 289 4.13 -4.06 -22.61
CA GLY A 289 4.75 -3.10 -23.53
C GLY A 289 6.27 -3.01 -23.37
N GLY A 290 7.01 -3.00 -24.47
CA GLY A 290 8.46 -2.76 -24.45
C GLY A 290 8.85 -1.34 -24.03
N SER A 291 7.98 -0.36 -24.31
CA SER A 291 8.13 1.06 -23.97
C SER A 291 7.03 1.53 -23.01
N THR A 292 6.80 2.86 -22.97
CA THR A 292 5.48 3.47 -22.74
C THR A 292 4.37 2.65 -23.37
N ILE A 293 3.22 2.54 -22.69
CA ILE A 293 2.03 1.85 -23.17
C ILE A 293 1.08 2.80 -23.88
N ALA A 294 0.75 3.93 -23.26
CA ALA A 294 -0.10 4.97 -23.80
C ALA A 294 0.66 6.30 -23.94
N ASP A 295 0.67 6.85 -25.15
CA ASP A 295 1.12 8.22 -25.41
C ASP A 295 -0.04 9.20 -25.17
N ILE A 296 0.04 9.97 -24.10
CA ILE A 296 -1.03 10.89 -23.66
C ILE A 296 -0.89 12.31 -24.23
N GLY A 297 -0.01 12.52 -25.21
CA GLY A 297 0.30 13.84 -25.77
C GLY A 297 -0.78 14.50 -26.63
N ALA A 298 -1.96 13.88 -26.71
CA ALA A 298 -3.10 14.32 -27.51
C ALA A 298 -3.67 15.65 -27.00
N LYS A 299 -4.47 16.33 -27.84
CA LYS A 299 -5.12 17.62 -27.51
C LYS A 299 -6.61 17.46 -27.21
N ALA A 300 -7.11 18.15 -26.17
CA ALA A 300 -8.52 18.11 -25.76
C ALA A 300 -9.11 16.69 -25.74
N THR A 301 -8.32 15.70 -25.33
CA THR A 301 -8.59 14.26 -25.48
C THR A 301 -8.75 13.61 -24.11
N LEU A 302 -9.64 12.63 -24.03
CA LEU A 302 -10.05 11.98 -22.78
C LEU A 302 -9.51 10.56 -22.69
N PHE A 303 -8.70 10.28 -21.67
CA PHE A 303 -8.17 8.96 -21.33
C PHE A 303 -8.82 8.49 -20.02
N GLU A 304 -9.86 7.67 -20.10
CA GLU A 304 -10.65 7.27 -18.92
C GLU A 304 -10.87 5.78 -18.74
N PHE A 305 -10.92 5.32 -17.48
CA PHE A 305 -11.21 3.91 -17.15
C PHE A 305 -10.32 2.88 -17.87
N ASN A 306 -9.06 3.21 -18.21
CA ASN A 306 -8.13 2.26 -18.80
C ASN A 306 -7.31 1.52 -17.73
N HIS A 307 -7.00 0.25 -17.98
CA HIS A 307 -6.14 -0.58 -17.15
C HIS A 307 -4.81 -0.80 -17.87
N ILE A 308 -3.74 -0.18 -17.38
CA ILE A 308 -2.49 0.03 -18.09
C ILE A 308 -1.31 -0.50 -17.24
N TYR A 309 -0.66 -1.60 -17.67
CA TYR A 309 0.35 -2.25 -16.82
C TYR A 309 1.43 -3.09 -17.53
N GLN A 310 2.53 -3.41 -16.85
CA GLN A 310 3.68 -4.16 -17.43
C GLN A 310 4.28 -3.48 -18.68
N GLY A 311 4.52 -2.16 -18.62
CA GLY A 311 5.33 -1.44 -19.60
C GLY A 311 6.83 -1.51 -19.29
N GLY A 312 7.67 -0.96 -20.16
CA GLY A 312 9.13 -0.87 -19.94
C GLY A 312 9.92 -2.16 -20.11
N MET A 313 9.33 -3.21 -20.70
CA MET A 313 9.99 -4.52 -20.86
C MET A 313 11.24 -4.50 -21.76
N ARG A 314 11.47 -3.42 -22.52
CA ARG A 314 12.62 -3.25 -23.43
C ARG A 314 13.51 -2.07 -23.01
N ILE A 315 12.93 -0.87 -22.84
CA ILE A 315 13.64 0.40 -22.59
C ILE A 315 13.40 0.97 -21.18
N THR A 316 14.19 1.98 -20.81
CA THR A 316 14.10 2.73 -19.54
C THR A 316 13.88 4.23 -19.78
N ASP A 317 13.56 4.97 -18.71
CA ASP A 317 13.27 6.41 -18.69
C ASP A 317 11.97 6.78 -19.41
N ILE A 318 10.91 6.09 -18.99
CA ILE A 318 9.56 6.17 -19.54
C ILE A 318 8.53 6.34 -18.41
N ALA A 319 7.27 6.55 -18.79
CA ALA A 319 6.11 6.24 -17.94
C ALA A 319 5.15 5.30 -18.69
N LEU A 320 4.22 4.67 -17.97
CA LEU A 320 3.22 3.80 -18.60
C LEU A 320 2.24 4.62 -19.45
N MET A 321 1.78 5.75 -18.88
CA MET A 321 1.13 6.84 -19.59
C MET A 321 2.13 8.01 -19.68
N ASN A 322 2.73 8.25 -20.84
CA ASN A 322 3.81 9.25 -20.99
C ASN A 322 3.49 10.22 -22.11
N THR A 323 3.96 11.46 -22.01
CA THR A 323 4.20 12.29 -23.19
C THR A 323 5.42 13.19 -23.04
N TRP A 324 5.91 13.74 -24.16
CA TRP A 324 7.05 14.64 -24.22
C TRP A 324 6.84 15.71 -25.31
N ASN A 325 7.12 16.97 -24.98
CA ASN A 325 7.11 18.11 -25.91
C ASN A 325 5.75 18.42 -26.59
N SER A 326 4.60 18.12 -25.96
CA SER A 326 3.27 18.38 -26.53
C SER A 326 2.83 19.84 -26.55
N GLY A 327 3.49 20.72 -25.81
CA GLY A 327 3.14 22.15 -25.69
C GLY A 327 1.86 22.36 -24.88
N ASP A 328 0.89 23.07 -25.45
CA ASP A 328 -0.46 23.21 -24.88
C ASP A 328 -1.31 22.00 -25.27
N MET A 329 -1.73 21.20 -24.29
CA MET A 329 -2.54 19.99 -24.49
C MET A 329 -4.06 20.29 -24.55
N GLU A 330 -4.45 21.56 -24.57
CA GLU A 330 -5.81 22.05 -24.79
C GLU A 330 -6.87 21.44 -23.84
N GLY A 331 -6.47 21.11 -22.61
CA GLY A 331 -7.36 20.57 -21.58
C GLY A 331 -7.54 19.04 -21.64
N THR A 332 -6.60 18.31 -22.24
CA THR A 332 -6.57 16.82 -22.21
C THR A 332 -6.68 16.28 -20.79
N GLU A 333 -7.53 15.27 -20.62
CA GLU A 333 -8.03 14.78 -19.34
C GLU A 333 -7.66 13.29 -19.18
N VAL A 334 -7.03 12.94 -18.06
CA VAL A 334 -6.57 11.58 -17.72
C VAL A 334 -7.20 11.21 -16.39
N ARG A 335 -8.18 10.28 -16.39
CA ARG A 335 -8.98 9.99 -15.18
C ARG A 335 -9.43 8.55 -14.98
N TYR A 336 -9.67 8.15 -13.73
CA TYR A 336 -10.17 6.81 -13.37
C TYR A 336 -9.36 5.64 -13.98
N ASN A 337 -8.07 5.82 -14.25
CA ASN A 337 -7.21 4.78 -14.81
C ASN A 337 -6.49 4.01 -13.69
N TRP A 338 -6.23 2.72 -13.90
CA TRP A 338 -5.25 1.94 -13.12
C TRP A 338 -3.95 1.87 -13.90
N VAL A 339 -2.85 2.34 -13.32
CA VAL A 339 -1.57 2.56 -14.02
C VAL A 339 -0.42 1.99 -13.19
N HIS A 340 0.02 0.75 -13.47
CA HIS A 340 0.89 0.03 -12.53
C HIS A 340 1.90 -0.97 -13.10
N SER A 341 2.81 -1.45 -12.26
CA SER A 341 3.81 -2.48 -12.59
C SER A 341 4.69 -2.07 -13.77
N ASN A 342 5.42 -0.95 -13.65
CA ASN A 342 6.38 -0.52 -14.69
C ASN A 342 7.71 -1.26 -14.52
N LEU A 343 8.09 -2.05 -15.52
CA LEU A 343 9.22 -2.99 -15.49
C LEU A 343 10.54 -2.41 -16.04
N ALA A 344 10.56 -1.13 -16.42
CA ALA A 344 11.79 -0.46 -16.85
C ALA A 344 12.85 -0.48 -15.73
N PRO A 345 14.09 -0.95 -15.98
CA PRO A 345 15.09 -1.16 -14.92
C PRO A 345 15.71 0.16 -14.42
N ARG A 346 15.93 0.27 -13.11
CA ARG A 346 16.57 1.43 -12.46
C ARG A 346 17.99 1.07 -11.98
N ASP A 347 18.99 1.77 -12.50
CA ASP A 347 20.39 1.69 -12.06
C ASP A 347 21.07 3.05 -12.28
N GLY A 348 21.36 3.76 -11.18
CA GLY A 348 22.00 5.07 -11.20
C GLY A 348 23.47 5.05 -11.65
N SER A 349 24.17 3.92 -11.53
CA SER A 349 25.54 3.76 -12.04
C SER A 349 25.58 3.64 -13.56
N LEU A 350 24.47 3.19 -14.16
CA LEU A 350 24.26 3.06 -15.60
C LEU A 350 23.40 4.18 -16.18
N SER A 351 23.00 5.19 -15.40
CA SER A 351 22.05 6.24 -15.82
C SER A 351 20.71 5.68 -16.35
N TRP A 352 20.29 4.50 -15.88
CA TRP A 352 19.00 3.92 -16.20
C TRP A 352 17.99 4.40 -15.17
N TRP A 353 17.09 5.30 -15.58
CA TRP A 353 16.23 6.03 -14.65
C TRP A 353 14.93 5.31 -14.28
N GLY A 354 14.79 4.02 -14.59
CA GLY A 354 13.59 3.23 -14.31
C GLY A 354 12.36 3.66 -15.11
N GLY A 355 11.17 3.42 -14.58
CA GLY A 355 9.91 3.82 -15.17
C GLY A 355 8.87 4.27 -14.14
N GLN A 356 7.98 5.14 -14.62
CA GLN A 356 6.99 5.89 -13.82
C GLN A 356 5.55 5.48 -14.20
N GLY A 357 4.55 5.99 -13.48
CA GLY A 357 3.14 5.74 -13.79
C GLY A 357 2.63 6.67 -14.90
N ILE A 358 2.41 7.94 -14.53
CA ILE A 358 1.96 9.00 -15.44
C ILE A 358 3.05 10.09 -15.52
N ARG A 359 3.45 10.51 -16.73
CA ARG A 359 4.49 11.54 -16.91
C ARG A 359 4.20 12.54 -18.03
N LEU A 360 4.26 13.82 -17.67
CA LEU A 360 4.34 14.96 -18.59
C LEU A 360 5.81 15.45 -18.62
N ASP A 361 6.55 15.06 -19.66
CA ASP A 361 7.99 15.30 -19.78
C ASP A 361 8.29 16.57 -20.60
N SER A 362 8.91 17.57 -19.97
CA SER A 362 9.32 18.82 -20.64
C SER A 362 10.82 18.83 -20.97
N GLY A 363 11.58 17.76 -20.66
CA GLY A 363 13.04 17.75 -20.55
C GLY A 363 13.80 18.37 -21.72
N HIS A 364 14.28 19.61 -21.53
CA HIS A 364 15.00 20.43 -22.53
C HIS A 364 14.31 20.53 -23.91
N SER A 365 12.99 20.39 -23.92
CA SER A 365 12.15 20.39 -25.13
C SER A 365 11.85 21.81 -25.64
N GLU A 366 11.29 21.94 -26.84
CA GLU A 366 10.98 23.26 -27.44
C GLU A 366 9.69 23.87 -26.85
N PHE A 367 8.68 23.04 -26.62
CA PHE A 367 7.33 23.47 -26.24
C PHE A 367 6.95 23.16 -24.79
N GLY A 368 7.61 22.18 -24.15
CA GLY A 368 7.21 21.67 -22.82
C GLY A 368 5.95 20.80 -22.88
N CYS A 369 5.29 20.61 -21.73
CA CYS A 369 3.95 20.02 -21.62
C CYS A 369 3.12 20.85 -20.62
N SER A 370 1.90 21.25 -20.99
CA SER A 370 1.05 22.20 -20.24
C SER A 370 -0.43 22.02 -20.55
N ASN A 371 -1.32 22.59 -19.74
CA ASN A 371 -2.77 22.59 -19.92
C ASN A 371 -3.40 21.18 -20.01
N ALA A 372 -3.28 20.44 -18.91
CA ALA A 372 -3.74 19.06 -18.76
C ALA A 372 -4.34 18.80 -17.37
N LEU A 373 -5.33 17.92 -17.31
CA LEU A 373 -6.09 17.57 -16.11
C LEU A 373 -5.91 16.08 -15.78
N ILE A 374 -5.44 15.76 -14.57
CA ILE A 374 -5.11 14.40 -14.13
C ILE A 374 -5.81 14.13 -12.79
N HIS A 375 -6.87 13.31 -12.77
CA HIS A 375 -7.62 13.08 -11.54
C HIS A 375 -8.21 11.69 -11.34
N HIS A 376 -8.41 11.28 -10.09
CA HIS A 376 -8.97 9.97 -9.73
C HIS A 376 -8.23 8.77 -10.37
N ASN A 377 -6.94 8.91 -10.70
CA ASN A 377 -6.13 7.78 -11.15
C ASN A 377 -5.51 7.04 -9.96
N LEU A 378 -5.32 5.74 -10.13
CA LEU A 378 -4.63 4.88 -9.17
C LEU A 378 -3.29 4.43 -9.75
N VAL A 379 -2.19 4.73 -9.05
CA VAL A 379 -0.82 4.53 -9.59
C VAL A 379 0.09 3.83 -8.59
N TRP A 380 0.60 2.64 -8.94
CA TRP A 380 1.44 1.83 -8.05
C TRP A 380 2.47 0.96 -8.78
N ASN A 381 3.32 0.25 -8.03
CA ASN A 381 4.36 -0.65 -8.55
C ASN A 381 5.22 -0.04 -9.68
N THR A 382 5.63 1.22 -9.50
CA THR A 382 6.64 1.89 -10.34
C THR A 382 8.04 1.47 -9.92
N SER A 383 8.94 1.23 -10.89
CA SER A 383 10.36 0.92 -10.61
C SER A 383 11.20 2.13 -10.19
N THR A 384 10.56 3.31 -10.16
CA THR A 384 11.05 4.54 -9.52
C THR A 384 10.14 4.94 -8.39
N ASP A 385 10.61 5.87 -7.58
CA ASP A 385 9.82 6.58 -6.57
C ASP A 385 8.86 7.60 -7.19
N SER A 386 8.81 7.74 -8.53
CA SER A 386 7.93 8.67 -9.24
C SER A 386 6.65 7.98 -9.73
N SER A 387 5.51 8.24 -9.08
CA SER A 387 4.22 7.75 -9.56
C SER A 387 3.60 8.67 -10.61
N ILE A 388 3.39 9.95 -10.26
CA ILE A 388 2.92 10.99 -11.18
C ILE A 388 3.97 12.11 -11.22
N THR A 389 4.46 12.41 -12.43
CA THR A 389 5.49 13.44 -12.66
C THR A 389 5.03 14.45 -13.69
N PHE A 390 5.22 15.73 -13.42
CA PHE A 390 5.11 16.79 -14.42
C PHE A 390 6.28 17.74 -14.29
N TRP A 391 6.89 18.10 -15.42
CA TRP A 391 8.14 18.87 -15.43
C TRP A 391 7.89 20.38 -15.44
N GLY A 392 8.72 21.11 -14.69
CA GLY A 392 8.76 22.57 -14.75
C GLY A 392 9.14 23.07 -16.15
N LEU A 393 8.57 24.22 -16.54
CA LEU A 393 8.69 24.83 -17.86
C LEU A 393 9.84 25.85 -17.90
N THR A 394 10.58 25.95 -18.99
CA THR A 394 11.57 27.04 -19.20
C THR A 394 10.92 28.28 -19.81
N ASP A 395 11.60 29.43 -19.76
CA ASP A 395 11.10 30.74 -20.24
C ASP A 395 10.80 30.79 -21.75
N THR A 396 11.23 29.77 -22.50
CA THR A 396 10.93 29.55 -23.92
C THR A 396 9.70 28.68 -24.19
N MET A 397 9.21 27.92 -23.20
CA MET A 397 8.16 26.92 -23.39
C MET A 397 6.75 27.54 -23.38
N VAL A 398 5.79 26.81 -23.94
CA VAL A 398 4.39 27.22 -23.95
C VAL A 398 3.86 27.24 -22.51
N ASN A 399 3.07 28.26 -22.17
CA ASN A 399 2.46 28.42 -20.84
C ASN A 399 3.44 28.52 -19.64
N HIS A 400 4.70 28.93 -19.85
CA HIS A 400 5.75 29.05 -18.81
C HIS A 400 5.28 29.63 -17.45
N ASP A 401 4.61 30.78 -17.43
CA ASP A 401 4.17 31.46 -16.20
C ASP A 401 2.75 31.04 -15.72
N ASP A 402 2.10 30.11 -16.43
CA ASP A 402 0.68 29.77 -16.28
C ASP A 402 0.42 28.35 -16.84
N GLY A 403 1.08 27.35 -16.24
CA GLY A 403 1.29 25.99 -16.78
C GLY A 403 0.04 25.11 -16.88
N LYS A 404 -1.02 25.40 -16.09
CA LYS A 404 -2.33 24.72 -16.16
C LYS A 404 -2.25 23.19 -16.05
N ILE A 405 -1.31 22.67 -15.26
CA ILE A 405 -1.28 21.25 -14.92
C ILE A 405 -2.08 21.08 -13.63
N PHE A 406 -3.25 20.45 -13.75
CA PHE A 406 -4.23 20.25 -12.70
C PHE A 406 -4.17 18.79 -12.23
N VAL A 407 -3.85 18.54 -10.96
CA VAL A 407 -3.64 17.19 -10.42
C VAL A 407 -4.46 17.00 -9.15
N TYR A 408 -5.56 16.26 -9.25
CA TYR A 408 -6.58 16.20 -8.19
C TYR A 408 -6.99 14.77 -7.81
N HIS A 409 -7.29 14.48 -6.54
CA HIS A 409 -7.92 13.21 -6.16
C HIS A 409 -7.19 11.94 -6.69
N ASN A 410 -5.89 11.96 -6.97
CA ASN A 410 -5.17 10.75 -7.37
C ASN A 410 -4.68 9.99 -6.13
N THR A 411 -4.65 8.67 -6.19
CA THR A 411 -4.01 7.84 -5.14
C THR A 411 -2.76 7.20 -5.71
N VAL A 412 -1.60 7.45 -5.07
CA VAL A 412 -0.30 7.00 -5.58
C VAL A 412 0.56 6.33 -4.50
N SER A 413 1.20 5.21 -4.85
CA SER A 413 1.97 4.41 -3.87
C SER A 413 3.42 4.89 -3.63
N ARG A 414 3.89 5.88 -4.40
CA ARG A 414 5.20 6.54 -4.23
C ARG A 414 5.02 8.07 -4.22
N SER A 415 5.90 8.83 -4.87
CA SER A 415 5.85 10.30 -4.87
C SER A 415 4.96 10.91 -5.95
N LEU A 416 4.38 12.07 -5.62
CA LEU A 416 4.14 13.13 -6.60
C LEU A 416 5.46 13.88 -6.87
N VAL A 417 5.77 14.20 -8.14
CA VAL A 417 7.09 14.71 -8.53
C VAL A 417 7.03 15.92 -9.47
N PHE A 418 7.75 16.98 -9.14
CA PHE A 418 7.95 18.14 -10.01
C PHE A 418 9.27 17.99 -10.76
N GLY A 419 9.21 17.52 -12.01
CA GLY A 419 10.38 17.14 -12.79
C GLY A 419 11.26 18.31 -13.24
N GLY A 420 12.57 18.04 -13.37
CA GLY A 420 13.53 18.93 -14.03
C GLY A 420 13.78 20.26 -13.31
N SER A 421 13.82 21.34 -14.08
CA SER A 421 14.10 22.69 -13.61
C SER A 421 13.34 23.71 -14.46
N GLY A 422 12.52 24.55 -13.84
CA GLY A 422 11.70 25.55 -14.53
C GLY A 422 10.66 26.17 -13.60
N SER A 423 9.77 26.97 -14.19
CA SER A 423 8.54 27.45 -13.54
C SER A 423 7.55 26.30 -13.34
N VAL A 424 6.83 26.34 -12.22
CA VAL A 424 5.64 25.51 -11.94
C VAL A 424 4.40 26.38 -11.68
N ALA A 425 4.46 27.67 -12.04
CA ALA A 425 3.38 28.62 -11.80
C ALA A 425 2.13 28.29 -12.63
N GLY A 426 0.94 28.53 -12.07
CA GLY A 426 -0.34 28.22 -12.70
C GLY A 426 -0.72 26.74 -12.72
N ASN A 427 0.06 25.87 -12.06
CA ASN A 427 -0.35 24.51 -11.73
C ASN A 427 -1.14 24.48 -10.41
N ASP A 428 -2.00 23.49 -10.22
CA ASP A 428 -2.86 23.35 -9.03
C ASP A 428 -2.98 21.87 -8.66
N VAL A 429 -2.67 21.54 -7.41
CA VAL A 429 -2.43 20.17 -6.94
C VAL A 429 -3.06 20.00 -5.56
N ARG A 430 -4.18 19.27 -5.49
CA ARG A 430 -5.02 19.15 -4.29
C ARG A 430 -5.70 17.79 -4.15
N ASN A 431 -6.12 17.45 -2.95
CA ASN A 431 -6.89 16.24 -2.63
C ASN A 431 -6.20 14.92 -3.04
N ASN A 432 -4.91 14.90 -3.38
CA ASN A 432 -4.23 13.65 -3.73
C ASN A 432 -3.77 12.93 -2.45
N ILE A 433 -3.71 11.59 -2.51
CA ILE A 433 -3.01 10.78 -1.52
C ILE A 433 -1.73 10.25 -2.15
N ALA A 434 -0.61 10.48 -1.47
CA ALA A 434 0.70 10.01 -1.88
C ALA A 434 1.50 9.48 -0.68
N ARG A 435 2.58 8.76 -0.97
CA ARG A 435 3.56 8.39 0.06
C ARG A 435 4.47 9.57 0.39
N ASP A 436 5.06 10.16 -0.65
CA ASP A 436 6.16 11.11 -0.59
C ASP A 436 5.92 12.30 -1.55
N PHE A 437 6.71 13.36 -1.44
CA PHE A 437 6.76 14.48 -2.39
C PHE A 437 8.20 14.79 -2.79
N ASN A 438 8.47 14.95 -4.09
CA ASN A 438 9.81 15.24 -4.58
C ASN A 438 9.82 16.47 -5.51
N ASN A 439 10.53 17.52 -5.11
CA ASN A 439 10.64 18.77 -5.86
C ASN A 439 12.11 19.17 -6.12
N PRO A 440 12.80 18.55 -7.08
CA PRO A 440 14.15 18.95 -7.51
C PRO A 440 14.22 20.36 -8.10
N THR A 441 13.11 21.00 -8.48
CA THR A 441 13.12 22.40 -8.96
C THR A 441 13.51 23.38 -7.86
N GLY A 442 13.29 23.03 -6.59
CA GLY A 442 13.54 23.89 -5.43
C GLY A 442 12.60 25.09 -5.29
N GLY A 443 11.60 25.24 -6.17
CA GLY A 443 10.64 26.34 -6.18
C GLY A 443 9.19 25.89 -6.00
N LEU A 444 8.41 26.71 -5.30
CA LEU A 444 6.95 26.60 -5.16
C LEU A 444 6.28 27.97 -5.41
N ALA A 445 6.83 28.76 -6.34
CA ALA A 445 6.33 30.10 -6.65
C ALA A 445 5.20 30.02 -7.68
N GLY A 446 4.02 30.54 -7.34
CA GLY A 446 2.87 30.65 -8.24
C GLY A 446 2.10 29.34 -8.51
N ILE A 447 2.48 28.24 -7.85
CA ILE A 447 1.72 26.98 -7.82
C ILE A 447 0.75 26.98 -6.65
N ILE A 448 -0.37 26.27 -6.78
CA ILE A 448 -1.20 25.85 -5.65
C ILE A 448 -0.85 24.38 -5.33
N PHE A 449 -0.43 24.13 -4.10
CA PHE A 449 0.01 22.82 -3.62
C PHE A 449 -0.38 22.64 -2.15
N GLU A 450 -1.61 22.26 -1.92
CA GLU A 450 -2.27 22.23 -0.61
C GLU A 450 -3.30 21.09 -0.57
N ASP A 451 -3.83 20.74 0.61
CA ASP A 451 -4.90 19.75 0.75
C ASP A 451 -4.58 18.34 0.20
N ASN A 452 -3.31 17.97 0.03
CA ASN A 452 -2.88 16.59 -0.24
C ASN A 452 -2.46 15.89 1.07
N LEU A 453 -2.44 14.56 1.09
CA LEU A 453 -1.93 13.76 2.21
C LEU A 453 -0.67 12.99 1.81
N PHE A 454 0.39 13.13 2.60
CA PHE A 454 1.68 12.44 2.44
C PHE A 454 1.97 11.55 3.65
N SER A 455 2.04 10.23 3.46
CA SER A 455 2.17 9.29 4.59
C SER A 455 3.58 9.15 5.17
N HIS A 456 4.61 9.71 4.52
CA HIS A 456 6.01 9.61 4.95
C HIS A 456 6.72 10.96 5.20
N MET A 457 6.06 12.12 5.01
CA MET A 457 6.68 13.43 5.26
C MET A 457 5.70 14.60 5.44
N THR A 458 6.04 15.54 6.33
CA THR A 458 5.37 16.84 6.41
C THR A 458 5.65 17.70 5.18
N VAL A 459 4.60 18.26 4.56
CA VAL A 459 4.74 19.34 3.56
C VAL A 459 3.82 20.51 3.95
N ALA A 460 4.33 21.74 3.85
CA ALA A 460 3.55 22.93 4.21
C ALA A 460 2.27 23.04 3.37
N GLY A 461 1.14 23.37 4.00
CA GLY A 461 -0.18 23.43 3.36
C GLY A 461 -0.85 22.06 3.12
N ASN A 462 -0.22 20.97 3.53
CA ASN A 462 -0.66 19.60 3.26
C ASN A 462 -0.69 18.78 4.56
N LEU A 463 -1.37 17.63 4.52
CA LEU A 463 -1.52 16.70 5.64
C LEU A 463 -0.38 15.67 5.64
N GLU A 464 -0.04 15.21 6.84
CA GLU A 464 0.85 14.07 7.10
C GLU A 464 0.08 13.11 8.03
N GLY A 465 -0.08 11.85 7.64
CA GLY A 465 -0.99 10.92 8.32
C GLY A 465 -1.17 9.58 7.61
N ASP A 466 -2.08 8.74 8.12
CA ASP A 466 -2.46 7.47 7.52
C ASP A 466 -3.60 7.69 6.50
N PRO A 467 -3.43 7.30 5.22
CA PRO A 467 -4.55 7.20 4.28
C PRO A 467 -5.71 6.35 4.79
N GLY A 468 -5.46 5.40 5.69
CA GLY A 468 -6.49 4.52 6.25
C GLY A 468 -7.15 3.66 5.18
N PHE A 469 -6.38 3.11 4.23
CA PHE A 469 -6.91 2.26 3.16
C PHE A 469 -7.48 0.93 3.70
N VAL A 470 -8.54 0.39 3.07
CA VAL A 470 -9.11 -0.91 3.42
C VAL A 470 -8.03 -2.00 3.39
N SER A 471 -7.34 -2.19 2.26
CA SER A 471 -6.19 -3.11 2.19
C SER A 471 -5.20 -2.69 1.10
N GLN A 472 -4.21 -1.86 1.47
CA GLN A 472 -3.13 -1.43 0.56
C GLN A 472 -2.37 -2.62 -0.06
N THR A 473 -2.19 -3.71 0.69
CA THR A 473 -1.46 -4.93 0.26
C THR A 473 -2.18 -5.73 -0.82
N ASN A 474 -3.50 -5.58 -0.95
CA ASN A 474 -4.32 -6.18 -2.03
C ASN A 474 -4.80 -5.12 -3.02
N HIS A 475 -4.13 -3.97 -3.05
CA HIS A 475 -4.46 -2.79 -3.85
C HIS A 475 -5.91 -2.29 -3.71
N ASN A 476 -6.54 -2.55 -2.55
CA ASN A 476 -7.83 -2.00 -2.17
C ASN A 476 -7.65 -0.65 -1.49
N TYR A 477 -7.49 0.39 -2.31
CA TYR A 477 -7.26 1.77 -1.91
C TYR A 477 -8.56 2.56 -1.60
N GLN A 478 -9.68 1.88 -1.35
CA GLN A 478 -10.85 2.51 -0.71
C GLN A 478 -10.47 3.00 0.69
N LEU A 479 -11.11 4.07 1.17
CA LEU A 479 -10.89 4.60 2.53
C LEU A 479 -11.73 3.82 3.55
N ARG A 480 -11.14 3.47 4.69
CA ARG A 480 -11.87 2.95 5.87
C ARG A 480 -12.78 4.03 6.45
N GLU A 481 -13.78 3.63 7.22
CA GLU A 481 -14.76 4.58 7.77
C GLU A 481 -14.10 5.69 8.60
N ASN A 482 -13.04 5.36 9.34
CA ASN A 482 -12.26 6.23 10.22
C ASN A 482 -10.97 6.80 9.60
N SER A 483 -10.85 6.82 8.27
CA SER A 483 -9.66 7.32 7.56
C SER A 483 -9.42 8.83 7.77
N GLU A 484 -8.16 9.23 7.98
CA GLU A 484 -7.74 10.64 8.07
C GLU A 484 -7.84 11.39 6.73
N ALA A 485 -8.13 10.68 5.64
CA ALA A 485 -8.42 11.23 4.31
C ALA A 485 -9.92 11.50 4.07
N ARG A 486 -10.79 11.31 5.08
CA ARG A 486 -12.22 11.66 5.06
C ARG A 486 -12.49 12.93 5.86
N GLY A 487 -13.51 13.69 5.47
CA GLY A 487 -13.89 14.96 6.10
C GLY A 487 -12.93 16.12 5.84
N VAL A 488 -11.98 15.95 4.91
CA VAL A 488 -10.84 16.87 4.68
C VAL A 488 -10.64 17.17 3.19
N GLY A 489 -9.89 18.24 2.91
CA GLY A 489 -9.60 18.73 1.55
C GLY A 489 -10.64 19.74 1.03
N GLN A 490 -10.51 20.12 -0.24
CA GLN A 490 -11.34 21.17 -0.86
C GLN A 490 -12.35 20.60 -1.86
N PHE A 491 -13.59 21.11 -1.88
CA PHE A 491 -14.52 20.83 -2.98
C PHE A 491 -14.05 21.50 -4.29
N ILE A 492 -13.76 20.70 -5.32
CA ILE A 492 -13.31 21.14 -6.64
C ILE A 492 -14.48 21.03 -7.63
N PRO A 493 -15.07 22.15 -8.10
CA PRO A 493 -16.29 22.12 -8.91
C PRO A 493 -16.12 21.34 -10.23
N GLY A 494 -16.91 20.27 -10.38
CA GLY A 494 -16.88 19.40 -11.56
C GLY A 494 -15.86 18.26 -11.49
N ILE A 495 -15.04 18.18 -10.44
CA ILE A 495 -14.04 17.13 -10.22
C ILE A 495 -14.37 16.29 -8.99
N THR A 496 -14.69 16.93 -7.85
CA THR A 496 -15.09 16.20 -6.63
C THR A 496 -16.47 15.59 -6.83
N GLU A 497 -16.60 14.28 -6.62
CA GLU A 497 -17.86 13.55 -6.81
C GLU A 497 -18.83 13.85 -5.65
N PRO A 498 -20.15 13.61 -5.81
CA PRO A 498 -21.11 13.76 -4.73
C PRO A 498 -20.85 12.77 -3.58
N ALA A 499 -20.66 13.31 -2.39
CA ALA A 499 -20.58 12.60 -1.11
C ALA A 499 -21.12 13.51 0.01
N SER A 500 -21.36 12.97 1.21
CA SER A 500 -21.78 13.73 2.39
C SER A 500 -20.67 14.60 2.98
N GLU A 501 -19.41 14.30 2.65
CA GLU A 501 -18.20 15.01 3.07
C GLU A 501 -17.16 15.09 1.93
N ILE A 502 -16.06 15.82 2.13
CA ILE A 502 -14.93 15.84 1.19
C ILE A 502 -13.95 14.71 1.54
N TYR A 503 -13.37 14.10 0.52
CA TYR A 503 -12.42 12.99 0.61
C TYR A 503 -11.18 13.27 -0.24
N LEU A 504 -10.05 12.67 0.14
CA LEU A 504 -8.83 12.67 -0.66
C LEU A 504 -8.68 11.35 -1.44
N GLY A 505 -7.89 11.37 -2.51
CA GLY A 505 -7.61 10.20 -3.32
C GLY A 505 -8.76 9.79 -4.27
N ALA A 506 -8.57 8.64 -4.89
CA ALA A 506 -9.22 8.27 -6.15
C ALA A 506 -10.55 7.50 -6.04
N TYR A 507 -10.95 7.10 -4.83
CA TYR A 507 -12.23 6.46 -4.56
C TYR A 507 -13.06 7.31 -3.60
N ASN A 508 -14.24 7.73 -4.03
CA ASN A 508 -15.28 8.28 -3.16
C ASN A 508 -15.72 7.20 -2.15
N PRO A 509 -15.67 7.45 -0.82
CA PRO A 509 -16.01 6.45 0.19
C PRO A 509 -17.51 6.08 0.23
N GLU A 510 -18.39 6.85 -0.43
CA GLU A 510 -19.83 6.58 -0.53
C GLU A 510 -20.24 5.94 -1.87
N ALA A 511 -19.29 5.75 -2.79
CA ALA A 511 -19.53 5.14 -4.09
C ALA A 511 -19.07 3.68 -4.14
N ALA A 512 -19.68 2.88 -5.02
CA ALA A 512 -19.11 1.59 -5.39
C ALA A 512 -17.77 1.80 -6.12
N PRO A 513 -16.74 0.96 -5.89
CA PRO A 513 -15.45 1.10 -6.55
C PRO A 513 -15.57 0.92 -8.06
N TRP A 514 -15.13 1.93 -8.81
CA TRP A 514 -15.07 1.87 -10.27
C TRP A 514 -14.02 0.84 -10.73
N ARG A 515 -14.30 0.17 -11.86
CA ARG A 515 -13.42 -0.86 -12.44
C ARG A 515 -13.02 -0.49 -13.87
N PRO A 516 -11.72 -0.19 -14.14
CA PRO A 516 -11.23 0.12 -15.46
C PRO A 516 -10.88 -1.15 -16.26
N GLY A 517 -10.57 -0.96 -17.54
CA GLY A 517 -10.21 -2.03 -18.47
C GLY A 517 -11.36 -2.48 -19.36
N ALA A 518 -11.03 -3.33 -20.33
CA ALA A 518 -11.96 -3.90 -21.28
C ALA A 518 -12.96 -4.83 -20.58
N ARG A 519 -14.26 -4.60 -20.79
CA ARG A 519 -15.36 -5.32 -20.15
C ARG A 519 -15.77 -6.56 -20.95
N LEU A 520 -16.36 -7.54 -20.27
CA LEU A 520 -16.97 -8.70 -20.93
C LEU A 520 -18.00 -8.30 -21.99
N ARG A 521 -18.03 -9.05 -23.10
CA ARG A 521 -19.00 -8.92 -24.19
C ARG A 521 -19.96 -10.12 -24.17
N THR A 522 -21.11 -10.00 -24.85
CA THR A 522 -22.10 -11.09 -24.92
C THR A 522 -21.54 -12.41 -25.48
N GLN A 523 -20.54 -12.34 -26.36
CA GLN A 523 -19.86 -13.52 -26.92
C GLN A 523 -18.85 -14.19 -25.97
N ASP A 524 -18.50 -13.53 -24.85
CA ASP A 524 -17.55 -14.04 -23.86
C ASP A 524 -18.26 -14.87 -22.77
N LEU A 525 -19.54 -14.59 -22.51
CA LEU A 525 -20.37 -15.26 -21.48
C LEU A 525 -20.40 -16.80 -21.56
N PRO A 526 -20.47 -17.47 -22.74
CA PRO A 526 -20.55 -18.93 -22.80
C PRO A 526 -19.30 -19.66 -22.31
N ALA A 527 -18.14 -18.99 -22.28
CA ALA A 527 -16.89 -19.57 -21.79
C ALA A 527 -16.76 -19.54 -20.26
N LEU A 528 -17.63 -18.80 -19.57
CA LEU A 528 -17.54 -18.60 -18.13
C LEU A 528 -18.02 -19.82 -17.36
N THR A 529 -17.25 -20.21 -16.34
CA THR A 529 -17.51 -21.37 -15.49
C THR A 529 -17.69 -20.93 -14.04
N ALA A 530 -18.71 -21.46 -13.36
CA ALA A 530 -18.99 -21.14 -11.97
C ALA A 530 -18.92 -22.41 -11.10
N ALA A 531 -18.27 -22.31 -9.96
CA ALA A 531 -18.15 -23.38 -8.97
C ALA A 531 -18.32 -22.81 -7.55
N PHE A 532 -18.74 -23.64 -6.61
CA PHE A 532 -18.71 -23.27 -5.19
C PHE A 532 -17.35 -23.63 -4.59
N GLU A 533 -16.81 -22.70 -3.80
CA GLU A 533 -15.60 -22.87 -3.00
C GLU A 533 -15.92 -22.60 -1.55
N THR A 534 -15.58 -23.55 -0.67
CA THR A 534 -15.80 -23.43 0.77
C THR A 534 -14.51 -22.94 1.43
N ASP A 535 -14.56 -21.81 2.13
CA ASP A 535 -13.42 -21.36 2.93
C ASP A 535 -13.25 -22.21 4.21
N THR A 536 -12.12 -22.03 4.90
CA THR A 536 -11.73 -22.84 6.07
C THR A 536 -12.70 -22.75 7.25
N PHE A 537 -13.64 -21.79 7.22
CA PHE A 537 -14.69 -21.59 8.23
C PHE A 537 -16.05 -22.16 7.80
N GLY A 538 -16.13 -22.82 6.63
CA GLY A 538 -17.35 -23.44 6.12
C GLY A 538 -18.21 -22.55 5.21
N HIS A 539 -17.81 -21.30 4.93
CA HIS A 539 -18.61 -20.43 4.05
C HIS A 539 -18.39 -20.80 2.58
N ALA A 540 -19.41 -21.36 1.94
CA ALA A 540 -19.39 -21.63 0.51
C ALA A 540 -19.71 -20.37 -0.31
N ARG A 541 -18.70 -19.83 -0.99
CA ARG A 541 -18.81 -18.70 -1.92
C ARG A 541 -18.93 -19.24 -3.35
N LEU A 542 -19.64 -18.56 -4.25
CA LEU A 542 -19.64 -18.93 -5.66
C LEU A 542 -18.54 -18.16 -6.39
N VAL A 543 -17.62 -18.85 -7.06
CA VAL A 543 -16.56 -18.22 -7.86
C VAL A 543 -16.78 -18.49 -9.35
N LEU A 544 -16.77 -17.40 -10.12
CA LEU A 544 -16.92 -17.37 -11.57
C LEU A 544 -15.55 -17.09 -12.23
N ARG A 545 -15.16 -17.94 -13.19
CA ARG A 545 -13.86 -17.93 -13.88
C ARG A 545 -14.02 -18.09 -15.39
N GLY A 546 -12.89 -18.05 -16.11
CA GLY A 546 -12.84 -18.24 -17.56
C GLY A 546 -13.02 -16.96 -18.37
N LEU A 547 -12.85 -15.78 -17.74
CA LEU A 547 -12.87 -14.51 -18.44
C LEU A 547 -11.73 -14.46 -19.48
N PRO A 548 -11.97 -13.94 -20.70
CA PRO A 548 -10.91 -13.79 -21.68
C PRO A 548 -9.78 -12.90 -21.16
N VAL A 549 -8.53 -13.30 -21.41
CA VAL A 549 -7.32 -12.58 -20.99
C VAL A 549 -7.45 -11.07 -21.19
N GLY A 550 -7.24 -10.32 -20.11
CA GLY A 550 -7.34 -8.87 -20.11
C GLY A 550 -8.75 -8.29 -20.05
N ARG A 551 -9.83 -9.08 -20.01
CA ARG A 551 -11.21 -8.59 -19.81
C ARG A 551 -11.67 -8.71 -18.35
N THR A 552 -12.42 -7.71 -17.90
CA THR A 552 -13.00 -7.57 -16.55
C THR A 552 -14.53 -7.53 -16.61
N PHE A 553 -15.17 -7.47 -15.45
CA PHE A 553 -16.62 -7.33 -15.33
C PHE A 553 -17.08 -5.87 -15.57
N PRO A 554 -18.22 -5.63 -16.25
CA PRO A 554 -18.90 -4.34 -16.18
C PRO A 554 -19.42 -4.07 -14.76
N ASP A 555 -19.65 -2.81 -14.40
CA ASP A 555 -20.07 -2.44 -13.03
C ASP A 555 -21.45 -3.01 -12.67
N GLU A 556 -22.36 -3.07 -13.65
CA GLU A 556 -23.71 -3.66 -13.53
C GLU A 556 -23.73 -5.18 -13.82
N PHE A 557 -22.61 -5.89 -13.65
CA PHE A 557 -22.59 -7.35 -13.81
C PHE A 557 -23.47 -8.04 -12.78
N GLY A 558 -24.32 -8.96 -13.25
CA GLY A 558 -25.26 -9.71 -12.43
C GLY A 558 -25.09 -11.22 -12.56
N LEU A 559 -25.25 -11.95 -11.46
CA LEU A 559 -25.30 -13.41 -11.42
C LEU A 559 -26.53 -13.88 -10.65
N ARG A 560 -27.25 -14.85 -11.22
CA ARG A 560 -28.42 -15.51 -10.64
C ARG A 560 -28.23 -17.01 -10.54
N LEU A 561 -28.72 -17.58 -9.43
CA LEU A 561 -28.85 -19.02 -9.20
C LEU A 561 -30.33 -19.37 -8.97
N SER A 562 -30.90 -20.18 -9.87
CA SER A 562 -32.32 -20.59 -9.88
C SER A 562 -33.35 -19.45 -9.66
N GLY A 563 -33.01 -18.23 -10.10
CA GLY A 563 -33.87 -17.04 -10.01
C GLY A 563 -33.61 -16.14 -8.80
N GLN A 564 -32.70 -16.51 -7.91
CA GLN A 564 -32.20 -15.66 -6.81
C GLN A 564 -30.97 -14.87 -7.29
N ASP A 565 -30.96 -13.56 -7.06
CA ASP A 565 -29.81 -12.68 -7.31
C ASP A 565 -28.71 -12.87 -6.25
N ALA A 566 -27.45 -12.63 -6.62
CA ALA A 566 -26.36 -12.52 -5.66
C ALA A 566 -26.58 -11.35 -4.69
N ILE A 567 -26.24 -11.54 -3.42
CA ILE A 567 -26.39 -10.52 -2.36
C ILE A 567 -25.33 -9.43 -2.51
N ALA A 568 -24.09 -9.86 -2.79
CA ALA A 568 -22.93 -9.00 -3.03
C ALA A 568 -21.94 -9.76 -3.92
N TRP A 569 -21.06 -9.04 -4.62
CA TRP A 569 -19.96 -9.64 -5.36
C TRP A 569 -18.75 -8.72 -5.46
N VAL A 570 -17.58 -9.34 -5.67
CA VAL A 570 -16.27 -8.69 -5.74
C VAL A 570 -15.43 -9.30 -6.86
N SER A 571 -14.63 -8.46 -7.50
CA SER A 571 -13.67 -8.86 -8.53
C SER A 571 -12.30 -9.11 -7.91
N ARG A 572 -11.62 -10.18 -8.34
CA ARG A 572 -10.18 -10.41 -8.16
C ARG A 572 -9.54 -10.37 -9.54
N TYR A 573 -8.44 -9.65 -9.71
CA TYR A 573 -7.67 -9.61 -10.97
C TYR A 573 -6.22 -9.92 -10.64
N ASP A 574 -5.65 -10.94 -11.27
CA ASP A 574 -4.22 -11.30 -11.19
C ASP A 574 -3.45 -10.72 -12.39
N PHE A 575 -2.39 -9.97 -12.10
CA PHE A 575 -1.55 -9.27 -13.07
C PHE A 575 -0.47 -10.14 -13.72
N GLU A 576 -0.12 -11.29 -13.15
CA GLU A 576 0.87 -12.23 -13.70
C GLU A 576 0.22 -13.29 -14.58
N SER A 577 -0.89 -13.90 -14.14
CA SER A 577 -1.67 -14.82 -15.00
C SER A 577 -2.55 -14.08 -16.02
N HIS A 578 -2.92 -12.83 -15.74
CA HIS A 578 -3.93 -12.04 -16.45
C HIS A 578 -5.36 -12.63 -16.35
N GLU A 579 -5.59 -13.52 -15.38
CA GLU A 579 -6.91 -14.08 -15.08
C GLU A 579 -7.72 -13.17 -14.13
N VAL A 580 -9.05 -13.30 -14.23
CA VAL A 580 -10.00 -12.53 -13.44
C VAL A 580 -11.06 -13.47 -12.88
N GLU A 581 -11.33 -13.34 -11.58
CA GLU A 581 -12.39 -14.07 -10.88
C GLU A 581 -13.48 -13.10 -10.39
N GLY A 582 -14.73 -13.54 -10.43
CA GLY A 582 -15.82 -12.89 -9.71
C GLY A 582 -16.27 -13.78 -8.55
N VAL A 583 -16.26 -13.27 -7.32
CA VAL A 583 -16.73 -14.00 -6.14
C VAL A 583 -18.07 -13.43 -5.71
N PHE A 584 -19.08 -14.30 -5.60
CA PHE A 584 -20.48 -13.96 -5.38
C PHE A 584 -21.01 -14.61 -4.08
N THR A 585 -21.68 -13.81 -3.26
CA THR A 585 -22.28 -14.22 -1.99
C THR A 585 -23.78 -14.50 -2.18
N PHE A 586 -24.27 -15.60 -1.62
CA PHE A 586 -25.66 -16.03 -1.68
C PHE A 586 -26.15 -16.49 -0.31
N ASP A 587 -27.46 -16.40 -0.07
CA ASP A 587 -28.09 -17.16 1.00
C ASP A 587 -28.17 -18.63 0.59
N LEU A 588 -27.35 -19.44 1.25
CA LEU A 588 -27.22 -20.88 1.02
C LEU A 588 -28.36 -21.72 1.64
N ALA A 589 -29.24 -21.12 2.44
CA ALA A 589 -30.40 -21.81 2.99
C ALA A 589 -31.58 -21.86 2.01
N THR A 590 -31.68 -20.88 1.10
CA THR A 590 -32.76 -20.77 0.10
C THR A 590 -32.47 -21.44 -1.23
N LEU A 591 -31.19 -21.60 -1.61
CA LEU A 591 -30.80 -22.24 -2.87
C LEU A 591 -30.94 -23.78 -2.88
N PRO A 592 -31.24 -24.41 -4.03
CA PRO A 592 -31.14 -25.87 -4.19
C PRO A 592 -29.66 -26.35 -4.19
N LEU A 593 -29.46 -27.68 -4.18
CA LEU A 593 -28.10 -28.28 -4.31
C LEU A 593 -27.57 -28.25 -5.75
N VAL A 594 -28.48 -28.22 -6.73
CA VAL A 594 -28.16 -27.95 -8.14
C VAL A 594 -29.00 -26.75 -8.55
N SER A 595 -28.35 -25.65 -8.89
CA SER A 595 -28.97 -24.37 -9.23
C SER A 595 -28.74 -24.02 -10.69
N ASP A 596 -29.76 -23.50 -11.37
CA ASP A 596 -29.65 -23.02 -12.75
C ASP A 596 -28.90 -21.68 -12.80
N LEU A 597 -27.89 -21.56 -13.65
CA LEU A 597 -27.07 -20.36 -13.77
C LEU A 597 -27.62 -19.38 -14.82
N ALA A 598 -27.68 -18.10 -14.47
CA ALA A 598 -27.88 -17.01 -15.42
C ALA A 598 -26.94 -15.84 -15.10
N LEU A 599 -26.41 -15.21 -16.14
CA LEU A 599 -25.46 -14.10 -16.10
C LEU A 599 -26.05 -12.88 -16.82
N SER A 600 -25.63 -11.68 -16.43
CA SER A 600 -26.01 -10.42 -17.07
C SER A 600 -24.84 -9.43 -17.08
N LEU A 601 -24.75 -8.62 -18.15
CA LEU A 601 -23.74 -7.57 -18.33
C LEU A 601 -24.25 -6.17 -17.96
N ASP A 602 -25.56 -6.03 -17.73
CA ASP A 602 -26.31 -4.77 -17.65
C ASP A 602 -27.42 -4.82 -16.58
N GLY A 603 -27.33 -5.76 -15.62
CA GLY A 603 -28.38 -6.09 -14.64
C GLY A 603 -29.73 -6.59 -15.18
N LEU A 604 -30.02 -6.42 -16.48
CA LEU A 604 -31.35 -6.45 -17.07
C LEU A 604 -31.54 -7.59 -18.09
N SER A 605 -30.49 -7.91 -18.84
CA SER A 605 -30.46 -8.85 -19.98
C SER A 605 -29.77 -10.15 -19.56
N TRP A 606 -30.57 -11.17 -19.24
CA TRP A 606 -30.06 -12.40 -18.62
C TRP A 606 -29.87 -13.55 -19.62
N VAL A 607 -28.71 -14.21 -19.56
CA VAL A 607 -28.27 -15.30 -20.44
C VAL A 607 -27.77 -16.47 -19.58
N SER A 608 -28.22 -17.69 -19.88
CA SER A 608 -27.61 -18.90 -19.31
C SER A 608 -26.41 -19.34 -20.17
N PRO A 609 -25.21 -19.55 -19.58
CA PRO A 609 -24.05 -20.09 -20.30
C PRO A 609 -24.24 -21.60 -20.59
N ASP A 610 -23.35 -22.18 -21.41
CA ASP A 610 -23.41 -23.60 -21.78
C ASP A 610 -23.27 -24.53 -20.55
N ALA A 611 -22.52 -24.11 -19.53
CA ALA A 611 -22.51 -24.70 -18.20
C ALA A 611 -23.71 -24.20 -17.36
N SER A 612 -24.93 -24.50 -17.79
CA SER A 612 -26.16 -23.86 -17.28
C SER A 612 -26.58 -24.26 -15.86
N THR A 613 -25.82 -25.10 -15.15
CA THR A 613 -26.13 -25.55 -13.79
C THR A 613 -24.89 -25.63 -12.92
N VAL A 614 -24.94 -25.05 -11.72
CA VAL A 614 -23.91 -25.21 -10.69
C VAL A 614 -24.39 -26.19 -9.64
N SER A 615 -23.60 -27.21 -9.34
CA SER A 615 -23.78 -28.07 -8.16
C SER A 615 -22.96 -27.55 -6.99
N ARG A 616 -23.57 -27.50 -5.81
CA ARG A 616 -22.88 -27.52 -4.52
C ARG A 616 -23.10 -28.87 -3.86
N ASP A 617 -22.16 -29.28 -3.01
CA ASP A 617 -22.41 -30.39 -2.09
C ASP A 617 -23.56 -30.07 -1.14
N ALA A 618 -24.13 -31.10 -0.52
CA ALA A 618 -25.07 -30.90 0.57
C ALA A 618 -24.38 -30.06 1.66
N PRO A 619 -25.03 -29.02 2.22
CA PRO A 619 -24.40 -28.18 3.23
C PRO A 619 -24.01 -29.06 4.42
N VAL A 620 -22.71 -29.18 4.64
CA VAL A 620 -22.17 -29.72 5.88
C VAL A 620 -22.46 -28.67 6.94
N LEU A 621 -23.65 -28.76 7.54
CA LEU A 621 -24.05 -28.00 8.72
C LEU A 621 -23.31 -28.56 9.94
N GLU A 622 -21.99 -28.41 9.92
CA GLU A 622 -21.17 -28.33 11.12
C GLU A 622 -21.43 -26.96 11.74
N THR A 623 -22.61 -26.83 12.36
CA THR A 623 -22.96 -25.72 13.23
C THR A 623 -21.97 -25.69 14.37
N LEU A 624 -20.99 -24.78 14.28
CA LEU A 624 -20.01 -24.56 15.33
C LEU A 624 -20.71 -23.88 16.51
N ASP A 625 -21.34 -24.68 17.37
CA ASP A 625 -21.88 -24.25 18.66
C ASP A 625 -20.72 -23.78 19.56
N ALA A 626 -20.33 -22.52 19.39
CA ALA A 626 -19.31 -21.86 20.18
C ALA A 626 -19.81 -21.69 21.63
N VAL A 627 -19.50 -22.67 22.47
CA VAL A 627 -19.82 -22.63 23.91
C VAL A 627 -19.01 -21.51 24.57
N ALA A 628 -19.71 -20.47 25.03
CA ALA A 628 -19.09 -19.29 25.62
C ALA A 628 -18.26 -19.62 26.87
N GLY A 629 -17.05 -19.06 26.93
CA GLY A 629 -16.16 -19.03 28.10
C GLY A 629 -15.97 -17.61 28.61
N GLN A 630 -15.57 -17.47 29.87
CA GLN A 630 -15.38 -16.19 30.55
C GLN A 630 -14.02 -15.54 30.21
N PRO A 631 -13.84 -14.21 30.39
CA PRO A 631 -13.16 -13.36 29.40
C PRO A 631 -11.65 -13.55 29.27
N ASP A 632 -11.00 -14.20 30.24
CA ASP A 632 -9.54 -14.23 30.34
C ASP A 632 -8.89 -15.49 29.75
N VAL A 633 -9.65 -16.53 29.34
CA VAL A 633 -9.08 -17.76 28.75
C VAL A 633 -10.00 -18.40 27.68
N PHE A 634 -9.57 -18.37 26.42
CA PHE A 634 -10.21 -19.13 25.33
C PHE A 634 -9.83 -20.62 25.40
N VAL A 635 -10.74 -21.48 25.84
CA VAL A 635 -10.60 -22.95 25.71
C VAL A 635 -11.59 -23.47 24.67
N LEU A 636 -11.11 -23.78 23.47
CA LEU A 636 -11.88 -24.53 22.47
C LEU A 636 -12.17 -25.94 23.01
N SER A 637 -13.44 -26.23 23.29
CA SER A 637 -13.87 -27.58 23.67
C SER A 637 -15.26 -27.91 23.13
N GLY A 638 -15.30 -28.96 22.30
CA GLY A 638 -16.53 -29.52 21.72
C GLY A 638 -16.26 -30.94 21.26
N GLN A 639 -17.25 -31.85 21.37
CA GLN A 639 -17.06 -33.27 21.02
C GLN A 639 -17.02 -33.55 19.51
N HIS A 640 -16.95 -32.53 18.66
CA HIS A 640 -16.80 -32.62 17.20
C HIS A 640 -15.58 -31.81 16.69
N LEU A 641 -14.48 -31.81 17.46
CA LEU A 641 -13.14 -31.59 16.91
C LEU A 641 -12.59 -32.83 16.18
N ASP A 642 -13.29 -33.97 16.23
CA ASP A 642 -13.07 -35.13 15.35
C ASP A 642 -13.52 -34.83 13.89
N GLY A 643 -12.92 -33.81 13.27
CA GLY A 643 -13.23 -33.35 11.91
C GLY A 643 -12.38 -32.15 11.48
N PHE A 644 -12.32 -31.11 12.30
CA PHE A 644 -11.48 -29.92 12.07
C PHE A 644 -10.04 -30.15 12.56
N THR A 645 -9.06 -29.93 11.69
CA THR A 645 -7.64 -30.17 12.00
C THR A 645 -6.94 -29.04 12.75
N ARG A 646 -7.49 -27.82 12.79
CA ARG A 646 -6.80 -26.64 13.34
C ARG A 646 -7.73 -25.65 14.04
N PRO A 647 -7.35 -25.09 15.21
CA PRO A 647 -7.96 -23.88 15.74
C PRO A 647 -7.49 -22.65 14.94
N LEU A 648 -8.36 -21.66 14.75
CA LEU A 648 -8.03 -20.41 14.04
C LEU A 648 -8.49 -19.21 14.90
N ILE A 649 -7.60 -18.27 15.19
CA ILE A 649 -7.87 -17.09 16.00
C ILE A 649 -7.62 -15.83 15.16
N PRO A 650 -8.59 -14.91 14.97
CA PRO A 650 -8.40 -13.73 14.12
C PRO A 650 -7.40 -12.73 14.71
N LEU A 651 -6.51 -12.22 13.85
CA LEU A 651 -5.57 -11.14 14.14
C LEU A 651 -5.93 -9.90 13.31
N SER A 652 -6.26 -8.79 13.96
CA SER A 652 -6.42 -7.50 13.28
C SER A 652 -5.08 -6.78 13.15
N LEU A 653 -4.88 -6.16 11.99
CA LEU A 653 -3.74 -5.29 11.70
C LEU A 653 -4.17 -3.81 11.75
N SER A 654 -3.70 -3.06 12.75
CA SER A 654 -3.95 -1.62 12.92
C SER A 654 -2.65 -0.79 13.01
N GLY A 655 -2.68 0.49 12.62
CA GLY A 655 -1.51 1.37 12.66
C GLY A 655 -0.46 1.16 11.55
N PHE A 656 -0.89 0.70 10.36
CA PHE A 656 -0.01 0.35 9.22
C PHE A 656 0.33 1.52 8.28
N ALA A 657 0.25 2.75 8.80
CA ALA A 657 0.33 4.00 8.06
C ALA A 657 1.49 4.06 7.04
N GLY A 658 1.12 4.14 5.75
CA GLY A 658 2.04 4.32 4.62
C GLY A 658 2.97 3.14 4.29
N GLN A 659 2.90 2.05 5.06
CA GLN A 659 3.90 0.98 5.07
C GLN A 659 3.53 -0.20 4.18
N ASP A 660 4.57 -0.90 3.75
CA ASP A 660 4.50 -1.98 2.77
C ASP A 660 4.77 -3.31 3.48
N PHE A 661 3.73 -3.90 4.07
CA PHE A 661 3.81 -5.14 4.85
C PHE A 661 4.24 -6.38 4.01
N ASN A 662 4.26 -6.24 2.69
CA ASN A 662 4.79 -7.28 1.79
C ASN A 662 6.33 -7.22 1.71
N ARG A 663 6.94 -6.11 2.17
CA ARG A 663 8.37 -5.80 2.00
C ARG A 663 9.10 -5.46 3.31
N ASP A 664 8.45 -4.75 4.22
CA ASP A 664 9.02 -4.26 5.48
C ASP A 664 8.42 -5.04 6.66
N ALA A 665 9.18 -5.99 7.23
CA ALA A 665 8.74 -6.87 8.32
C ALA A 665 8.41 -6.09 9.60
N ILE A 666 7.33 -6.47 10.28
CA ILE A 666 6.79 -5.73 11.43
C ILE A 666 7.04 -6.47 12.75
N PRO A 667 7.34 -5.78 13.87
CA PRO A 667 7.48 -6.43 15.17
C PRO A 667 6.14 -6.50 15.91
N TRP A 668 5.70 -7.72 16.23
CA TRP A 668 4.61 -8.02 17.16
C TRP A 668 5.22 -8.43 18.52
N ILE A 669 4.75 -7.83 19.61
CA ILE A 669 5.07 -8.31 20.98
C ILE A 669 3.79 -8.90 21.58
N VAL A 670 3.87 -10.12 22.09
CA VAL A 670 2.70 -10.89 22.56
C VAL A 670 3.06 -11.87 23.68
N ASP A 671 2.09 -12.16 24.56
CA ASP A 671 2.23 -13.20 25.57
C ASP A 671 1.96 -14.58 24.96
N THR A 672 3.03 -15.33 24.69
CA THR A 672 2.91 -16.73 24.26
C THR A 672 2.95 -17.73 25.42
N SER A 673 3.19 -17.28 26.66
CA SER A 673 3.10 -18.14 27.85
C SER A 673 1.67 -18.63 28.07
N ALA A 674 0.69 -17.76 27.82
CA ALA A 674 -0.73 -18.11 27.75
C ALA A 674 -1.03 -19.15 26.65
N TRP A 675 -0.40 -19.04 25.48
CA TRP A 675 -0.63 -19.98 24.36
C TRP A 675 -0.01 -21.35 24.64
N VAL A 676 1.17 -21.42 25.26
CA VAL A 676 1.76 -22.69 25.74
C VAL A 676 0.86 -23.35 26.80
N ALA A 677 0.24 -22.56 27.68
CA ALA A 677 -0.75 -23.06 28.64
C ALA A 677 -2.04 -23.59 27.98
N LEU A 678 -2.38 -23.08 26.78
CA LEU A 678 -3.50 -23.53 25.94
C LEU A 678 -3.17 -24.70 25.00
N GLY A 679 -1.90 -25.14 24.95
CA GLY A 679 -1.48 -26.32 24.19
C GLY A 679 -0.58 -26.05 22.99
N MET A 680 -0.14 -24.81 22.77
CA MET A 680 0.99 -24.54 21.84
C MET A 680 2.25 -25.25 22.33
N ALA A 681 3.09 -25.72 21.41
CA ALA A 681 4.38 -26.33 21.74
C ALA A 681 5.28 -25.30 22.46
N PRO A 682 6.00 -25.68 23.55
CA PRO A 682 6.87 -24.76 24.29
C PRO A 682 8.05 -24.17 23.50
N ASP A 683 8.33 -24.69 22.30
CA ASP A 683 9.35 -24.21 21.36
C ASP A 683 8.75 -23.46 20.15
N GLY A 684 7.43 -23.27 20.10
CA GLY A 684 6.74 -22.64 18.96
C GLY A 684 6.74 -23.48 17.67
N SER A 685 7.12 -24.77 17.73
CA SER A 685 7.19 -25.63 16.54
C SER A 685 5.85 -25.83 15.82
N ASP A 686 4.72 -25.60 16.50
CA ASP A 686 3.35 -25.65 15.99
C ASP A 686 2.70 -24.27 15.72
N LEU A 687 3.37 -23.17 16.07
CA LEU A 687 2.90 -21.79 15.84
C LEU A 687 2.79 -21.45 14.35
N ARG A 688 1.61 -21.09 13.87
CA ARG A 688 1.37 -20.58 12.50
C ARG A 688 0.67 -19.24 12.56
N ILE A 689 1.02 -18.38 11.60
CA ILE A 689 0.27 -17.18 11.28
C ILE A 689 -0.08 -17.28 9.79
N LEU A 690 -1.36 -17.10 9.48
CA LEU A 690 -2.00 -17.47 8.23
C LEU A 690 -2.69 -16.25 7.60
N LYS A 691 -2.79 -16.24 6.27
CA LYS A 691 -3.52 -15.24 5.48
C LYS A 691 -5.03 -15.35 5.70
N TRP A 692 -5.78 -14.41 5.13
CA TRP A 692 -7.25 -14.29 5.17
C TRP A 692 -8.03 -15.55 4.75
N ASP A 693 -7.39 -16.53 4.11
CA ASP A 693 -7.98 -17.82 3.72
C ASP A 693 -8.04 -18.86 4.86
N GLY A 694 -7.27 -18.67 5.93
CA GLY A 694 -7.12 -19.64 7.03
C GLY A 694 -6.27 -20.87 6.68
N VAL A 695 -5.56 -20.87 5.54
CA VAL A 695 -4.76 -21.99 5.05
C VAL A 695 -3.31 -21.60 4.79
N THR A 696 -3.07 -20.47 4.11
CA THR A 696 -1.76 -20.10 3.59
C THR A 696 -0.93 -19.41 4.67
N PRO A 697 0.20 -19.98 5.11
CA PRO A 697 1.04 -19.35 6.13
C PRO A 697 1.80 -18.14 5.58
N ILE A 698 1.97 -17.11 6.42
CA ILE A 698 2.95 -16.04 6.18
C ILE A 698 4.30 -16.42 6.78
N ARG A 699 5.38 -15.83 6.26
CA ARG A 699 6.70 -15.94 6.91
C ARG A 699 6.69 -15.12 8.20
N HIS A 700 7.26 -15.68 9.26
CA HIS A 700 7.48 -14.98 10.51
C HIS A 700 8.86 -15.32 11.07
N HIS A 701 9.35 -14.58 12.05
CA HIS A 701 10.54 -14.96 12.81
C HIS A 701 10.37 -14.63 14.30
N VAL A 702 10.51 -15.62 15.17
CA VAL A 702 10.53 -15.41 16.62
C VAL A 702 11.94 -14.98 17.04
N GLU A 703 12.20 -13.67 17.10
CA GLU A 703 13.53 -13.15 17.46
C GLU A 703 13.85 -13.33 18.95
N TYR A 704 12.83 -13.37 19.81
CA TYR A 704 13.00 -13.53 21.26
C TYR A 704 11.72 -14.04 21.94
N GLY A 705 11.90 -14.78 23.04
CA GLY A 705 10.92 -14.78 24.13
C GLY A 705 9.83 -15.85 24.09
N ILE A 706 9.91 -16.87 23.22
CA ILE A 706 8.88 -17.93 23.16
C ILE A 706 8.57 -18.53 24.54
N GLY A 707 7.28 -18.70 24.84
CA GLY A 707 6.77 -19.11 26.15
C GLY A 707 6.79 -18.02 27.23
N GLN A 708 6.95 -16.73 26.88
CA GLN A 708 7.01 -15.60 27.83
C GLN A 708 6.01 -14.48 27.45
N GLU A 709 5.73 -13.61 28.43
CA GLU A 709 4.83 -12.44 28.32
C GLU A 709 5.32 -11.39 27.30
N ASP A 710 6.61 -11.39 26.96
CA ASP A 710 7.30 -10.41 26.12
C ASP A 710 7.85 -11.00 24.80
N THR A 711 7.17 -12.01 24.22
CA THR A 711 7.61 -12.69 22.98
C THR A 711 7.63 -11.72 21.80
N LEU A 712 8.77 -11.58 21.11
CA LEU A 712 8.93 -10.75 19.92
C LEU A 712 8.90 -11.61 18.64
N ILE A 713 7.85 -11.43 17.84
CA ILE A 713 7.65 -12.10 16.56
C ILE A 713 7.69 -11.05 15.44
N TRP A 714 8.55 -11.23 14.45
CA TRP A 714 8.55 -10.43 13.23
C TRP A 714 7.64 -11.07 12.19
N LEU A 715 6.72 -10.32 11.59
CA LEU A 715 5.80 -10.81 10.55
C LEU A 715 6.15 -10.20 9.20
N LEU A 716 6.08 -10.98 8.12
CA LEU A 716 6.31 -10.51 6.76
C LEU A 716 5.41 -11.26 5.76
N ASN A 717 4.51 -10.54 5.09
CA ASN A 717 3.67 -11.09 4.02
C ASN A 717 4.46 -11.16 2.69
N ALA A 718 5.60 -11.84 2.71
CA ALA A 718 6.51 -11.90 1.57
C ALA A 718 5.86 -12.52 0.32
N GLU A 719 6.06 -11.84 -0.81
CA GLU A 719 5.98 -12.26 -2.23
C GLU A 719 4.98 -13.37 -2.63
N GLY A 720 4.08 -13.03 -3.56
CA GLY A 720 3.27 -14.00 -4.30
C GLY A 720 1.83 -13.53 -4.50
N ASP A 721 0.93 -13.93 -3.60
CA ASP A 721 -0.52 -13.91 -3.82
C ASP A 721 -1.19 -12.52 -3.75
N THR A 722 -0.46 -11.46 -3.36
CA THR A 722 -1.07 -10.13 -3.07
C THR A 722 -0.49 -8.99 -3.91
N ASP A 723 0.83 -8.93 -4.14
CA ASP A 723 1.44 -7.89 -5.01
C ASP A 723 1.04 -8.03 -6.49
N ASN A 724 0.64 -9.24 -6.88
CA ASN A 724 0.11 -9.57 -8.20
C ASN A 724 -1.42 -9.43 -8.28
N ILE A 725 -2.15 -9.15 -7.19
CA ILE A 725 -3.62 -9.16 -7.19
C ILE A 725 -4.20 -7.83 -6.72
N ILE A 726 -5.16 -7.28 -7.49
CA ILE A 726 -6.15 -6.35 -6.93
C ILE A 726 -7.44 -7.11 -6.59
N SER A 727 -7.89 -6.97 -5.34
CA SER A 727 -9.15 -7.52 -4.86
C SER A 727 -9.88 -6.51 -3.99
N PHE A 728 -11.19 -6.38 -4.19
CA PHE A 728 -12.04 -5.55 -3.32
C PHE A 728 -12.59 -6.31 -2.10
N GLU A 729 -12.17 -7.56 -1.89
CA GLU A 729 -12.30 -8.22 -0.59
C GLU A 729 -11.42 -7.51 0.45
N ASP A 730 -11.90 -7.34 1.69
CA ASP A 730 -10.95 -7.08 2.78
C ASP A 730 -10.20 -8.39 3.07
N ARG A 731 -8.90 -8.33 2.83
CA ARG A 731 -7.91 -9.39 2.99
C ARG A 731 -6.78 -8.96 3.92
N SER A 732 -6.98 -7.89 4.70
CA SER A 732 -6.06 -7.43 5.74
C SER A 732 -6.11 -8.31 7.01
N GLN A 733 -7.18 -9.09 7.16
CA GLN A 733 -7.36 -10.08 8.21
C GLN A 733 -6.33 -11.22 8.13
N LEU A 734 -5.64 -11.49 9.23
CA LEU A 734 -4.79 -12.69 9.40
C LEU A 734 -5.40 -13.63 10.45
N TYR A 735 -4.89 -14.86 10.55
CA TYR A 735 -5.26 -15.81 11.61
C TYR A 735 -4.02 -16.42 12.28
N LEU A 736 -4.10 -16.64 13.59
CA LEU A 736 -3.17 -17.43 14.40
C LEU A 736 -3.68 -18.87 14.53
N SER A 737 -2.77 -19.84 14.50
CA SER A 737 -3.08 -21.27 14.69
C SER A 737 -1.93 -22.00 15.40
N TYR A 738 -2.26 -23.02 16.21
CA TYR A 738 -1.30 -23.89 16.91
C TYR A 738 -1.99 -25.21 17.33
N GLY A 739 -1.25 -26.16 17.91
CA GLY A 739 -1.74 -27.47 18.37
C GLY A 739 -1.69 -28.60 17.33
N ASP A 740 -1.41 -28.31 16.06
CA ASP A 740 -1.24 -29.31 14.99
C ASP A 740 0.22 -29.81 14.96
N ALA A 741 0.46 -30.94 15.63
CA ALA A 741 1.79 -31.54 15.76
C ALA A 741 2.34 -32.20 14.47
N ASP A 742 1.52 -32.37 13.42
CA ASP A 742 1.97 -32.86 12.11
C ASP A 742 2.24 -31.70 11.11
N ALA A 743 1.88 -30.46 11.46
CA ALA A 743 2.28 -29.26 10.72
C ALA A 743 3.73 -28.84 11.03
N VAL A 744 4.39 -28.16 10.09
CA VAL A 744 5.76 -27.63 10.25
C VAL A 744 5.76 -26.10 10.28
N SER A 745 6.58 -25.47 11.14
CA SER A 745 6.66 -24.01 11.26
C SER A 745 7.43 -23.34 10.12
N ILE A 746 7.14 -22.06 9.93
CA ILE A 746 7.85 -21.15 9.03
C ILE A 746 8.38 -19.96 9.85
N ASP A 747 9.02 -20.29 10.97
CA ASP A 747 10.02 -19.43 11.63
C ASP A 747 11.25 -19.36 10.70
N ASP A 748 11.39 -18.24 10.01
CA ASP A 748 12.40 -17.98 9.00
C ASP A 748 13.24 -16.76 9.40
N PRO A 749 14.42 -16.96 10.02
CA PRO A 749 15.32 -15.87 10.42
C PRO A 749 15.71 -14.89 9.30
N ASN A 750 15.55 -15.29 8.03
CA ASN A 750 15.82 -14.39 6.89
C ASN A 750 14.80 -13.24 6.78
N VAL A 751 13.61 -13.35 7.39
CA VAL A 751 12.60 -12.27 7.46
C VAL A 751 13.21 -10.92 7.89
N LEU A 752 14.14 -10.93 8.84
CA LEU A 752 14.83 -9.72 9.29
C LEU A 752 15.85 -9.19 8.26
N THR A 753 16.58 -10.07 7.55
CA THR A 753 17.58 -9.65 6.56
C THR A 753 16.98 -9.25 5.23
N ASP A 754 15.85 -9.83 4.83
CA ASP A 754 15.14 -9.51 3.60
C ASP A 754 14.54 -8.10 3.66
N SER A 755 13.90 -7.77 4.79
CA SER A 755 13.38 -6.41 5.03
C SER A 755 14.46 -5.42 5.43
N TYR A 756 15.50 -5.84 6.13
CA TYR A 756 16.57 -4.95 6.61
C TYR A 756 17.96 -5.48 6.22
N PRO A 757 18.40 -5.33 4.95
CA PRO A 757 19.66 -5.90 4.44
C PRO A 757 20.91 -5.58 5.26
N ALA A 758 20.96 -4.41 5.90
CA ALA A 758 22.05 -4.02 6.82
C ALA A 758 22.25 -5.00 8.00
N LEU A 759 21.26 -5.84 8.33
CA LEU A 759 21.37 -6.91 9.32
C LEU A 759 22.07 -8.17 8.78
N GLY A 760 22.33 -8.27 7.48
CA GLY A 760 23.09 -9.36 6.84
C GLY A 760 24.53 -8.98 6.42
N TYR A 761 24.93 -7.71 6.57
CA TYR A 761 26.20 -7.21 6.02
C TYR A 761 27.45 -7.75 6.74
N ALA A 762 28.46 -8.15 5.96
CA ALA A 762 29.76 -8.60 6.47
C ALA A 762 30.55 -7.46 7.14
N GLU A 763 30.26 -6.21 6.76
CA GLU A 763 30.80 -4.97 7.30
C GLU A 763 30.21 -4.61 8.68
N ARG A 764 29.23 -5.37 9.20
CA ARG A 764 28.76 -5.22 10.58
C ARG A 764 29.85 -5.72 11.52
N ILE A 765 30.51 -4.80 12.23
CA ILE A 765 31.65 -5.10 13.13
C ILE A 765 31.25 -5.33 14.59
N LEU A 766 30.02 -4.99 14.98
CA LEU A 766 29.49 -5.26 16.33
C LEU A 766 27.96 -5.34 16.26
N HIS A 767 27.34 -6.27 16.96
CA HIS A 767 25.89 -6.32 17.16
C HIS A 767 25.56 -6.95 18.52
N LEU A 768 25.20 -6.11 19.49
CA LEU A 768 24.82 -6.54 20.85
C LEU A 768 23.34 -6.25 21.08
N ARG A 769 22.55 -7.28 21.44
CA ARG A 769 21.11 -7.16 21.74
C ARG A 769 20.86 -7.63 23.18
N ALA A 770 20.14 -6.87 24.00
CA ALA A 770 19.95 -7.22 25.41
C ALA A 770 19.06 -8.46 25.62
N HIS A 771 18.25 -8.84 24.63
CA HIS A 771 17.46 -10.06 24.70
C HIS A 771 18.29 -11.35 24.61
N ASP A 772 19.45 -11.31 23.92
CA ASP A 772 20.41 -12.44 23.90
C ASP A 772 20.91 -12.81 25.31
N VAL A 773 20.92 -11.83 26.21
CA VAL A 773 21.20 -12.01 27.63
C VAL A 773 19.94 -12.50 28.37
N ALA A 774 18.77 -11.95 28.06
CA ALA A 774 17.50 -12.31 28.69
C ALA A 774 17.06 -13.77 28.43
N GLU A 775 17.44 -14.39 27.31
CA GLU A 775 17.22 -15.82 27.06
C GLU A 775 17.92 -16.74 28.08
N THR A 776 19.03 -16.28 28.66
CA THR A 776 19.87 -17.08 29.58
C THR A 776 19.93 -16.55 31.01
N MET A 777 19.37 -15.37 31.27
CA MET A 777 19.47 -14.65 32.54
C MET A 777 18.13 -14.06 32.99
N ALA A 778 17.94 -14.02 34.32
CA ALA A 778 16.74 -13.50 34.96
C ALA A 778 16.83 -11.99 35.28
N GLU A 779 15.68 -11.35 35.51
CA GLU A 779 15.57 -9.96 35.95
C GLU A 779 16.52 -9.63 37.12
N GLY A 780 17.26 -8.54 36.99
CA GLY A 780 18.20 -8.03 37.99
C GLY A 780 19.50 -8.83 38.16
N GLN A 781 19.75 -9.87 37.36
CA GLN A 781 21.05 -10.57 37.39
C GLN A 781 22.17 -9.72 36.79
N ALA A 782 23.37 -9.81 37.37
CA ALA A 782 24.57 -9.12 36.92
C ALA A 782 25.20 -9.83 35.72
N VAL A 783 25.48 -9.07 34.65
CA VAL A 783 25.81 -9.60 33.32
C VAL A 783 27.31 -9.53 33.08
N SER A 784 27.96 -10.69 33.05
CA SER A 784 29.42 -10.85 32.86
C SER A 784 29.87 -10.88 31.40
N LEU A 785 28.96 -11.23 30.49
CA LEU A 785 29.19 -11.40 29.06
C LEU A 785 27.95 -10.89 28.29
N TRP A 786 28.18 -10.08 27.25
CA TRP A 786 27.19 -9.74 26.24
C TRP A 786 27.65 -10.40 24.95
N LYS A 787 26.86 -11.29 24.36
CA LYS A 787 27.23 -11.98 23.12
C LYS A 787 27.15 -11.02 21.94
N ASP A 788 28.17 -11.05 21.08
CA ASP A 788 28.17 -10.38 19.78
C ASP A 788 27.51 -11.27 18.71
N GLN A 789 26.61 -10.67 17.93
CA GLN A 789 25.94 -11.28 16.78
C GLN A 789 26.51 -10.76 15.45
N SER A 790 27.62 -10.01 15.48
CA SER A 790 28.41 -9.71 14.29
C SER A 790 29.12 -10.98 13.76
N PRO A 791 29.49 -11.02 12.47
CA PRO A 791 30.33 -12.10 11.93
C PRO A 791 31.72 -12.25 12.59
N ASN A 792 32.12 -11.34 13.48
CA ASN A 792 33.42 -11.36 14.16
C ASN A 792 33.39 -12.01 15.56
N ASP A 793 32.22 -12.27 16.16
CA ASP A 793 32.03 -12.87 17.50
C ASP A 793 32.94 -12.24 18.57
N HIS A 794 32.93 -10.90 18.68
CA HIS A 794 33.78 -10.19 19.63
C HIS A 794 33.38 -10.46 21.10
N PRO A 795 34.30 -10.85 21.99
CA PRO A 795 33.98 -11.06 23.39
C PRO A 795 33.77 -9.72 24.10
N VAL A 796 32.53 -9.44 24.53
CA VAL A 796 32.17 -8.22 25.27
C VAL A 796 31.91 -8.56 26.73
N ILE A 797 32.84 -8.19 27.62
CA ILE A 797 32.88 -8.73 28.98
C ILE A 797 32.93 -7.65 30.07
N ALA A 798 32.35 -7.98 31.22
CA ALA A 798 32.50 -7.23 32.46
C ALA A 798 33.35 -8.07 33.44
N TYR A 799 34.65 -7.77 33.49
CA TYR A 799 35.69 -8.65 34.06
C TYR A 799 35.61 -8.91 35.58
N SER A 800 34.70 -8.26 36.31
CA SER A 800 34.47 -8.50 37.74
C SER A 800 33.05 -8.09 38.15
N GLU A 801 32.51 -8.71 39.21
CA GLU A 801 31.17 -8.42 39.75
C GLU A 801 30.93 -6.93 40.01
N ALA A 802 31.97 -6.19 40.42
CA ALA A 802 31.89 -4.76 40.72
C ALA A 802 31.73 -3.84 39.49
N VAL A 803 31.77 -4.38 38.27
CA VAL A 803 31.62 -3.60 37.02
C VAL A 803 30.53 -4.15 36.10
N GLN A 804 29.80 -5.18 36.53
CA GLN A 804 28.75 -5.81 35.73
C GLN A 804 27.47 -4.96 35.72
N PRO A 805 26.95 -4.56 34.54
CA PRO A 805 25.59 -4.03 34.46
C PRO A 805 24.57 -5.13 34.83
N THR A 806 23.35 -4.74 35.15
CA THR A 806 22.26 -5.70 35.46
C THR A 806 21.25 -5.80 34.34
N LEU A 807 20.74 -7.01 34.08
CA LEU A 807 19.64 -7.19 33.13
C LEU A 807 18.35 -6.57 33.68
N ARG A 808 17.64 -5.83 32.83
CA ARG A 808 16.27 -5.37 33.04
C ARG A 808 15.35 -5.86 31.93
N ARG A 809 14.17 -6.36 32.27
CA ARG A 809 13.06 -6.73 31.34
C ARG A 809 11.96 -5.67 31.35
N GLY A 810 11.10 -5.63 30.33
CA GLY A 810 9.98 -4.68 30.26
C GLY A 810 10.33 -3.20 30.01
N VAL A 811 11.62 -2.86 29.91
CA VAL A 811 12.10 -1.47 30.08
C VAL A 811 12.17 -0.63 28.81
N MET A 812 12.30 -1.24 27.62
CA MET A 812 12.53 -0.53 26.36
C MET A 812 11.43 -0.88 25.36
N GLY A 813 10.23 -0.34 25.60
CA GLY A 813 9.04 -0.67 24.81
C GLY A 813 8.66 -2.16 24.97
N ALA A 814 8.50 -2.61 26.22
CA ALA A 814 8.40 -4.00 26.67
C ALA A 814 9.68 -4.87 26.52
N LEU A 815 10.62 -4.53 25.65
CA LEU A 815 11.85 -5.31 25.48
C LEU A 815 12.90 -5.10 26.60
N PRO A 816 13.81 -6.07 26.82
CA PRO A 816 14.88 -5.97 27.80
C PRO A 816 16.01 -4.99 27.42
N ALA A 817 16.81 -4.60 28.43
CA ALA A 817 18.00 -3.76 28.31
C ALA A 817 19.02 -4.07 29.42
N LEU A 818 20.29 -3.74 29.22
CA LEU A 818 21.29 -3.76 30.29
C LEU A 818 21.35 -2.40 31.00
N GLU A 819 21.15 -2.40 32.31
CA GLU A 819 21.21 -1.24 33.18
C GLU A 819 22.61 -1.03 33.77
N PHE A 820 23.13 0.17 33.58
CA PHE A 820 24.39 0.67 34.12
C PHE A 820 24.07 1.68 35.23
N ASP A 821 24.66 1.47 36.40
CA ASP A 821 24.39 2.23 37.64
C ASP A 821 24.93 3.67 37.68
N GLY A 822 25.84 4.01 36.76
CA GLY A 822 26.63 5.25 36.79
C GLY A 822 27.78 5.26 37.80
N ILE A 823 28.10 4.15 38.47
CA ILE A 823 29.06 4.06 39.58
C ILE A 823 30.01 2.86 39.39
N GLY A 824 30.49 2.66 38.15
CA GLY A 824 31.52 1.69 37.83
C GLY A 824 31.08 0.54 36.94
N ASN A 825 29.79 0.44 36.58
CA ASN A 825 29.35 -0.50 35.54
C ASN A 825 29.92 -0.11 34.16
N PHE A 826 30.46 -1.08 33.42
CA PHE A 826 30.86 -0.96 32.01
C PHE A 826 31.15 -2.36 31.42
N MET A 827 31.32 -2.46 30.11
CA MET A 827 31.82 -3.67 29.44
C MET A 827 32.97 -3.34 28.48
N GLU A 828 33.93 -4.25 28.34
CA GLU A 828 35.09 -4.12 27.45
C GLU A 828 34.92 -5.05 26.25
N VAL A 829 34.98 -4.49 25.04
CA VAL A 829 34.85 -5.21 23.77
C VAL A 829 36.22 -5.64 23.28
N ASN A 830 36.46 -6.95 23.15
CA ASN A 830 37.68 -7.53 22.58
C ASN A 830 39.00 -6.99 23.18
N GLY A 831 38.98 -6.65 24.48
CA GLY A 831 40.14 -6.18 25.24
C GLY A 831 40.84 -4.95 24.65
N THR A 832 42.16 -5.03 24.51
CA THR A 832 42.97 -3.94 23.93
C THR A 832 42.79 -3.76 22.44
N ASP A 833 42.48 -4.85 21.72
CA ASP A 833 42.45 -4.87 20.26
C ASP A 833 41.13 -4.29 19.73
N GLY A 834 40.04 -4.51 20.46
CA GLY A 834 38.76 -3.87 20.21
C GLY A 834 38.19 -4.16 18.82
N LEU A 835 37.62 -3.13 18.21
CA LEU A 835 37.00 -3.15 16.87
C LEU A 835 37.98 -2.77 15.74
N GLY A 836 39.29 -2.81 15.98
CA GLY A 836 40.31 -2.48 14.97
C GLY A 836 40.42 -0.98 14.64
N THR A 837 40.79 -0.64 13.40
CA THR A 837 41.03 0.75 12.98
C THR A 837 40.51 1.02 11.55
N GLY A 838 39.69 2.05 11.37
CA GLY A 838 39.09 2.43 10.09
C GLY A 838 37.95 3.44 10.28
N PRO A 839 37.25 3.87 9.22
CA PRO A 839 35.99 4.60 9.38
C PRO A 839 34.94 3.69 10.02
N ALA A 840 34.04 4.26 10.83
CA ALA A 840 33.01 3.49 11.51
C ALA A 840 31.71 4.28 11.70
N ARG A 841 30.58 3.56 11.71
CA ARG A 841 29.25 4.09 12.01
C ARG A 841 28.57 3.23 13.06
N PHE A 842 28.02 3.87 14.10
CA PHE A 842 27.38 3.19 15.23
C PHE A 842 25.94 3.64 15.40
N PHE A 843 25.07 2.69 15.79
CA PHE A 843 23.68 2.90 16.12
C PHE A 843 23.43 2.33 17.52
N THR A 844 22.86 3.10 18.43
CA THR A 844 22.65 2.71 19.83
C THR A 844 21.25 3.06 20.29
N VAL A 845 20.53 2.10 20.87
CA VAL A 845 19.24 2.33 21.51
C VAL A 845 19.44 2.39 23.03
N TYR A 846 19.23 3.56 23.60
CA TYR A 846 19.50 3.85 25.02
C TYR A 846 18.40 4.69 25.67
N ARG A 847 18.31 4.67 26.99
CA ARG A 847 17.58 5.66 27.79
C ARG A 847 18.27 5.94 29.11
N ASN A 848 18.06 7.12 29.67
CA ASN A 848 18.62 7.54 30.96
C ASN A 848 17.58 8.39 31.71
N PRO A 849 16.55 7.77 32.33
CA PRO A 849 15.51 8.51 33.04
C PRO A 849 16.06 9.30 34.23
N GLU A 850 17.09 8.78 34.89
CA GLU A 850 17.83 9.46 35.96
C GLU A 850 19.34 9.51 35.66
N PRO A 851 19.86 10.50 34.91
CA PRO A 851 21.30 10.62 34.67
C PRO A 851 22.10 10.89 35.97
N GLY A 852 21.45 11.40 37.02
CA GLY A 852 22.11 11.74 38.28
C GLY A 852 23.02 12.98 38.15
N PRO A 853 23.97 13.17 39.09
CA PRO A 853 24.75 14.41 39.21
C PRO A 853 25.98 14.49 38.28
N GLN A 854 26.14 13.59 37.31
CA GLN A 854 27.32 13.54 36.45
C GLN A 854 27.20 14.51 35.28
N LYS A 855 28.29 15.24 35.01
CA LYS A 855 28.34 16.29 33.99
C LYS A 855 28.43 15.75 32.55
N TRP A 856 29.02 14.57 32.39
CA TRP A 856 29.24 13.89 31.11
C TRP A 856 28.99 12.39 31.29
N GLN A 857 28.47 11.74 30.25
CA GLN A 857 28.28 10.29 30.20
C GLN A 857 28.51 9.78 28.78
N ARG A 858 29.15 8.62 28.66
CA ARG A 858 29.44 7.96 27.39
C ARG A 858 28.61 6.70 27.24
N LEU A 859 27.94 6.54 26.10
CA LEU A 859 27.37 5.24 25.73
C LEU A 859 28.49 4.25 25.39
N PHE A 860 29.53 4.73 24.69
CA PHE A 860 30.78 4.02 24.45
C PHE A 860 31.95 5.00 24.22
N SER A 861 33.19 4.51 24.38
CA SER A 861 34.43 5.23 24.03
C SER A 861 35.54 4.27 23.58
N ALA A 862 36.51 4.77 22.80
CA ALA A 862 37.65 4.04 22.25
C ALA A 862 38.90 4.94 22.10
N ARG A 863 40.09 4.34 22.01
CA ARG A 863 41.41 5.04 22.03
C ARG A 863 42.56 4.17 21.53
N ASP A 864 43.62 4.79 21.01
CA ASP A 864 44.79 4.06 20.49
C ASP A 864 45.72 3.47 21.58
N SER A 865 45.82 4.10 22.75
CA SER A 865 46.70 3.66 23.83
C SER A 865 46.06 3.72 25.22
N VAL A 866 46.67 3.04 26.19
CA VAL A 866 46.21 3.02 27.59
C VAL A 866 46.79 4.15 28.47
N GLU A 867 47.51 5.11 27.88
CA GLU A 867 48.19 6.17 28.64
C GLU A 867 47.28 7.35 29.03
N VAL A 868 47.66 8.07 30.09
CA VAL A 868 46.81 8.98 30.89
C VAL A 868 46.41 10.28 30.14
N PHE A 869 46.95 10.54 28.95
CA PHE A 869 46.71 11.76 28.17
C PHE A 869 46.33 11.49 26.70
N ASP A 870 45.97 10.26 26.35
CA ASP A 870 45.50 9.95 25.01
C ASP A 870 44.09 10.50 24.78
N TYR A 871 43.81 10.99 23.57
CA TYR A 871 42.50 11.56 23.23
C TYR A 871 41.60 10.49 22.65
N GLU A 872 40.38 10.36 23.18
CA GLU A 872 39.37 9.41 22.71
C GLU A 872 39.12 9.56 21.18
N THR A 873 39.48 8.52 20.42
CA THR A 873 39.49 8.50 18.95
C THR A 873 38.08 8.41 18.37
N GLY A 874 37.18 7.74 19.10
CA GLY A 874 35.74 7.82 18.94
C GLY A 874 35.05 7.64 20.28
N TYR A 875 34.00 8.41 20.51
CA TYR A 875 33.16 8.37 21.71
C TYR A 875 31.78 8.90 21.36
N TYR A 876 30.76 8.56 22.17
CA TYR A 876 29.45 9.16 22.03
C TYR A 876 28.95 9.84 23.32
N ASP A 877 28.65 11.15 23.23
CA ASP A 877 28.14 12.01 24.31
C ASP A 877 26.61 12.08 24.39
N ILE A 878 26.05 11.71 25.53
CA ILE A 878 24.62 11.94 25.78
C ILE A 878 24.33 13.46 25.80
N PRO A 879 23.27 13.95 25.13
CA PRO A 879 22.95 15.39 25.08
C PRO A 879 22.89 16.04 26.48
N PHE A 880 23.42 17.25 26.58
CA PHE A 880 23.56 18.00 27.83
C PHE A 880 23.15 19.46 27.66
N THR A 881 22.85 20.17 28.76
CA THR A 881 22.51 21.61 28.68
C THR A 881 23.75 22.51 28.65
N ASP A 882 23.63 23.61 27.90
CA ASP A 882 24.56 24.74 27.86
C ASP A 882 24.06 25.94 28.69
N GLN A 883 22.75 26.07 28.91
CA GLN A 883 22.13 27.29 29.49
C GLN A 883 21.80 27.24 31.00
N ALA A 884 21.85 26.08 31.66
CA ALA A 884 21.47 25.95 33.09
C ALA A 884 22.64 25.56 34.00
N ASP A 885 23.34 24.46 33.68
CA ASP A 885 24.63 24.10 34.26
C ASP A 885 25.50 23.46 33.16
N PRO A 886 26.53 24.15 32.62
CA PRO A 886 27.29 23.67 31.46
C PRO A 886 27.88 22.28 31.67
N GLY A 887 27.50 21.35 30.80
CA GLY A 887 27.75 19.92 30.99
C GLY A 887 26.86 19.41 32.15
N SER A 888 25.60 19.18 31.85
CA SER A 888 24.63 18.47 32.70
C SER A 888 23.75 17.62 31.79
N VAL A 889 23.83 16.30 31.97
CA VAL A 889 23.23 15.33 31.03
C VAL A 889 21.70 15.40 31.10
N LEU A 890 21.04 15.50 29.95
CA LEU A 890 19.60 15.53 29.82
C LEU A 890 19.00 14.15 30.06
N ALA A 891 18.01 14.06 30.94
CA ALA A 891 17.24 12.84 31.15
C ALA A 891 16.49 12.44 29.87
N GLN A 892 16.62 11.17 29.47
CA GLN A 892 15.83 10.56 28.41
C GLN A 892 14.98 9.46 29.04
N VAL A 893 13.71 9.76 29.29
CA VAL A 893 12.76 8.82 29.93
C VAL A 893 12.29 7.76 28.92
N ASN A 894 12.03 8.20 27.68
CA ASN A 894 11.67 7.33 26.57
C ASN A 894 12.94 6.80 25.88
N PRO A 895 12.88 5.63 25.21
CA PRO A 895 14.00 5.12 24.41
C PRO A 895 14.44 6.13 23.34
N ARG A 896 15.74 6.18 23.08
CA ARG A 896 16.37 7.04 22.08
C ARG A 896 17.30 6.24 21.18
N LEU A 897 17.07 6.35 19.88
CA LEU A 897 18.01 5.91 18.86
C LEU A 897 19.07 6.98 18.67
N LYS A 898 20.33 6.57 18.70
CA LYS A 898 21.46 7.45 18.44
C LYS A 898 22.36 6.89 17.35
N GLU A 899 22.62 7.72 16.37
CA GLU A 899 23.62 7.50 15.34
C GLU A 899 24.91 8.28 15.64
N MET A 900 26.06 7.65 15.40
CA MET A 900 27.38 8.26 15.31
C MET A 900 28.02 7.89 13.98
N ASN A 901 28.52 8.87 13.23
CA ASN A 901 29.30 8.65 12.00
C ASN A 901 30.73 9.19 12.18
N ARG A 902 31.74 8.47 11.67
CA ARG A 902 33.15 8.84 11.87
C ARG A 902 33.99 8.64 10.60
N ASP A 903 33.93 9.65 9.74
CA ASP A 903 34.64 9.75 8.47
C ASP A 903 36.16 9.96 8.68
N GLY A 904 36.92 8.90 8.97
CA GLY A 904 38.38 9.00 9.08
C GLY A 904 39.03 7.82 9.81
N GLN A 905 40.22 8.08 10.39
CA GLN A 905 40.88 7.12 11.29
C GLN A 905 40.19 7.13 12.67
N PHE A 906 39.10 6.38 12.79
CA PHE A 906 38.66 5.91 14.09
C PHE A 906 39.52 4.71 14.50
N SER A 907 40.13 4.80 15.68
CA SER A 907 40.68 3.64 16.36
C SER A 907 39.62 3.11 17.32
N GLY A 908 39.14 1.91 17.04
CA GLY A 908 38.24 1.13 17.87
C GLY A 908 38.97 0.24 18.87
N ARG A 909 40.28 0.47 19.09
CA ARG A 909 41.05 -0.17 20.16
C ARG A 909 40.54 0.26 21.53
N ASN A 910 40.72 -0.63 22.53
CA ASN A 910 40.27 -0.43 23.90
C ASN A 910 38.81 0.10 23.94
N PHE A 911 37.90 -0.56 23.21
CA PHE A 911 36.50 -0.11 23.07
C PHE A 911 35.69 -0.53 24.29
N GLU A 912 35.05 0.45 24.91
CA GLU A 912 34.42 0.35 26.23
C GLU A 912 32.98 0.86 26.15
N ILE A 913 32.02 0.09 26.67
CA ILE A 913 30.58 0.41 26.68
C ILE A 913 30.19 0.82 28.11
N GLY A 914 29.42 1.89 28.25
CA GLY A 914 28.91 2.37 29.54
C GLY A 914 29.90 3.16 30.39
N ARG A 915 31.15 3.38 29.94
CA ARG A 915 32.08 4.34 30.58
C ARG A 915 32.83 5.21 29.59
N ARG A 916 33.34 6.31 30.12
CA ARG A 916 34.49 7.03 29.56
C ARG A 916 35.80 6.37 30.01
N SER A 917 36.72 6.17 29.07
CA SER A 917 38.02 5.56 29.35
C SER A 917 38.84 6.26 30.45
N MET A 918 38.98 5.54 31.58
CA MET A 918 39.92 5.70 32.70
C MET A 918 39.99 7.07 33.44
N GLN A 919 40.11 6.97 34.78
CA GLN A 919 40.25 8.04 35.78
C GLN A 919 39.12 9.09 35.89
N SER A 920 38.31 9.32 34.86
CA SER A 920 37.06 10.08 35.04
C SER A 920 36.05 9.27 35.88
N GLN A 921 35.11 9.94 36.54
CA GLN A 921 33.96 9.28 37.18
C GLN A 921 32.78 9.09 36.22
N GLU A 922 32.95 9.41 34.94
CA GLU A 922 31.90 9.60 33.94
C GLU A 922 31.44 8.25 33.36
N HIS A 923 30.48 7.63 34.04
CA HIS A 923 29.86 6.35 33.68
C HIS A 923 28.42 6.59 33.24
N PHE A 924 27.95 5.78 32.29
CA PHE A 924 26.55 5.82 31.89
C PHE A 924 25.66 5.43 33.07
N ARG A 925 24.64 6.25 33.36
CA ARG A 925 23.56 5.93 34.28
C ARG A 925 22.26 5.82 33.50
N GLY A 926 21.88 4.59 33.17
CA GLY A 926 20.77 4.32 32.27
C GLY A 926 20.82 2.91 31.71
N GLN A 927 20.05 2.68 30.64
CA GLN A 927 19.81 1.37 30.05
C GLN A 927 20.17 1.37 28.56
N ILE A 928 20.88 0.35 28.08
CA ILE A 928 21.18 0.12 26.65
C ILE A 928 20.49 -1.18 26.20
N ALA A 929 19.70 -1.13 25.13
CA ALA A 929 19.01 -2.31 24.59
C ALA A 929 19.73 -2.93 23.39
N GLU A 930 20.21 -2.10 22.45
CA GLU A 930 20.87 -2.57 21.24
C GLU A 930 22.02 -1.64 20.85
N LEU A 931 23.16 -2.22 20.42
CA LEU A 931 24.31 -1.51 19.88
C LEU A 931 24.79 -2.22 18.60
N ILE A 932 24.73 -1.51 17.47
CA ILE A 932 25.19 -2.00 16.16
C ILE A 932 26.33 -1.10 15.67
N GLY A 933 27.40 -1.70 15.17
CA GLY A 933 28.54 -1.00 14.55
C GLY A 933 28.85 -1.53 13.16
N PHE A 934 29.24 -0.65 12.24
CA PHE A 934 29.68 -0.98 10.88
C PHE A 934 31.08 -0.41 10.60
N SER A 935 31.90 -1.15 9.85
CA SER A 935 33.13 -0.62 9.24
C SER A 935 32.78 0.14 7.97
N GLY A 936 33.02 1.45 7.96
CA GLY A 936 32.60 2.36 6.90
C GLY A 936 31.23 2.98 7.12
N ASN A 937 30.70 3.60 6.07
CA ASN A 937 29.54 4.47 6.14
C ASN A 937 28.31 3.76 5.56
N LEU A 938 27.41 3.29 6.43
CA LEU A 938 26.04 2.99 6.02
C LEU A 938 25.36 4.30 5.56
N THR A 939 24.84 4.35 4.33
CA THR A 939 24.23 5.54 3.71
C THR A 939 22.98 5.15 2.92
N GLY A 940 22.25 6.13 2.37
CA GLY A 940 21.08 5.85 1.53
C GLY A 940 20.00 5.05 2.23
N ASP A 941 19.37 4.15 1.46
CA ASP A 941 18.17 3.43 1.85
C ASP A 941 18.45 2.40 2.98
N ASP A 942 19.62 1.76 2.98
CA ASP A 942 20.00 0.78 4.02
C ASP A 942 20.12 1.44 5.41
N ARG A 943 20.61 2.68 5.44
CA ARG A 943 20.62 3.49 6.67
C ARG A 943 19.20 3.83 7.11
N ALA A 944 18.30 4.18 6.18
CA ALA A 944 16.91 4.49 6.52
C ALA A 944 16.18 3.24 7.07
N ARG A 945 16.33 2.09 6.41
CA ARG A 945 15.81 0.78 6.84
C ARG A 945 16.33 0.35 8.20
N LEU A 946 17.61 0.54 8.50
CA LEU A 946 18.15 0.20 9.83
C LEU A 946 17.58 1.10 10.95
N LEU A 947 17.38 2.39 10.67
CA LEU A 947 16.72 3.31 11.61
C LEU A 947 15.25 2.93 11.84
N GLN A 948 14.54 2.53 10.78
CA GLN A 948 13.17 2.02 10.79
C GLN A 948 13.02 0.77 11.67
N TYR A 949 13.84 -0.26 11.43
CA TYR A 949 13.93 -1.48 12.26
C TYR A 949 14.11 -1.17 13.75
N LEU A 950 15.11 -0.35 14.12
CA LEU A 950 15.35 0.01 15.52
C LEU A 950 14.21 0.83 16.12
N ASN A 951 13.61 1.75 15.35
CA ASN A 951 12.48 2.57 15.80
C ASN A 951 11.24 1.73 16.12
N TRP A 952 10.88 0.78 15.26
CA TRP A 952 9.73 -0.11 15.49
C TRP A 952 10.02 -1.08 16.64
N LYS A 953 11.16 -1.78 16.59
CA LYS A 953 11.57 -2.77 17.60
C LYS A 953 11.50 -2.22 19.02
N TYR A 954 11.94 -0.98 19.25
CA TYR A 954 11.95 -0.36 20.58
C TYR A 954 10.87 0.71 20.82
N GLY A 955 9.91 0.87 19.91
CA GLY A 955 8.74 1.75 20.10
C GLY A 955 9.10 3.23 20.24
N MET A 956 10.05 3.70 19.42
CA MET A 956 10.48 5.11 19.38
C MET A 956 9.66 5.97 18.42
N THR A 957 8.89 5.32 17.55
CA THR A 957 7.75 5.85 16.81
C THR A 957 6.48 5.14 17.29
N VAL A 958 5.31 5.54 16.77
CA VAL A 958 4.14 4.65 16.78
C VAL A 958 4.56 3.30 16.18
N ARG A 959 4.16 2.20 16.82
CA ARG A 959 4.27 0.84 16.29
C ARG A 959 2.96 0.47 15.59
N PRO A 960 2.98 -0.33 14.51
CA PRO A 960 1.79 -1.10 14.14
C PRO A 960 1.36 -1.97 15.33
N GLN A 961 0.06 -2.11 15.54
CA GLN A 961 -0.49 -3.01 16.54
C GLN A 961 -1.12 -4.23 15.84
N VAL A 962 -0.69 -5.41 16.28
CA VAL A 962 -1.30 -6.69 15.91
C VAL A 962 -2.05 -7.15 17.14
N GLU A 963 -3.37 -7.06 17.08
CA GLU A 963 -4.25 -7.40 18.20
C GLU A 963 -4.96 -8.71 17.89
N LEU A 964 -4.96 -9.63 18.86
CA LEU A 964 -5.88 -10.75 18.88
C LEU A 964 -7.28 -10.15 18.94
N GLN A 965 -8.07 -10.28 17.86
CA GLN A 965 -9.46 -9.89 17.95
C GLN A 965 -10.17 -10.93 18.83
N PRO A 966 -10.87 -10.54 19.92
CA PRO A 966 -11.92 -11.39 20.42
C PRO A 966 -12.90 -11.57 19.26
N MET A 967 -13.31 -12.81 18.95
CA MET A 967 -14.30 -13.03 17.90
C MET A 967 -15.55 -12.21 18.24
N GLN A 968 -15.82 -11.14 17.49
CA GLN A 968 -17.02 -10.34 17.71
C GLN A 968 -18.22 -11.25 17.56
N THR A 969 -19.03 -11.31 18.60
CA THR A 969 -20.27 -12.07 18.55
C THR A 969 -21.26 -11.30 17.66
N ASP A 970 -21.57 -11.84 16.48
CA ASP A 970 -22.77 -11.52 15.68
C ASP A 970 -24.06 -12.00 16.41
N ALA A 971 -24.11 -11.79 17.73
CA ALA A 971 -25.28 -11.97 18.56
C ALA A 971 -26.21 -10.79 18.27
N GLY A 972 -27.14 -10.96 17.33
CA GLY A 972 -28.10 -9.97 16.86
C GLY A 972 -29.14 -9.51 17.90
N ILE A 973 -28.68 -9.05 19.08
CA ILE A 973 -29.47 -8.36 20.08
C ILE A 973 -29.20 -6.86 19.94
N THR A 974 -30.11 -6.12 19.32
CA THR A 974 -30.03 -4.65 19.32
C THR A 974 -30.78 -4.09 20.53
N ILE A 975 -30.10 -3.29 21.34
CA ILE A 975 -30.71 -2.55 22.45
C ILE A 975 -30.80 -1.08 22.05
N HIS A 976 -32.00 -0.53 21.96
CA HIS A 976 -32.23 0.90 21.79
C HIS A 976 -32.72 1.54 23.10
N VAL A 977 -32.20 2.73 23.40
CA VAL A 977 -32.55 3.57 24.54
C VAL A 977 -33.31 4.78 23.99
N GLY A 978 -34.63 4.67 23.95
CA GLY A 978 -35.47 5.49 23.07
C GLY A 978 -35.20 5.12 21.61
N ASP A 979 -35.00 6.12 20.76
CA ASP A 979 -34.69 5.91 19.34
C ASP A 979 -33.19 5.61 19.09
N GLN A 980 -32.31 5.82 20.09
CA GLN A 980 -30.86 5.69 19.94
C GLN A 980 -30.38 4.27 20.24
N LEU A 981 -29.52 3.69 19.39
CA LEU A 981 -28.88 2.39 19.66
C LEU A 981 -27.89 2.51 20.85
N ALA A 982 -27.78 1.48 21.67
CA ALA A 982 -26.76 1.36 22.70
C ALA A 982 -25.35 1.36 22.08
N SER A 983 -24.38 2.02 22.74
CA SER A 983 -23.01 2.18 22.22
C SER A 983 -22.15 0.92 22.34
N TRP A 984 -22.57 -0.05 23.16
CA TRP A 984 -22.04 -1.41 23.25
C TRP A 984 -23.04 -2.28 24.03
N VAL A 985 -22.97 -3.61 23.86
CA VAL A 985 -23.75 -4.60 24.62
C VAL A 985 -22.84 -5.77 24.99
N THR A 986 -22.92 -6.25 26.22
CA THR A 986 -22.15 -7.38 26.78
C THR A 986 -23.07 -8.29 27.57
N ARG A 987 -22.77 -9.59 27.65
CA ARG A 987 -23.54 -10.56 28.44
C ARG A 987 -22.67 -11.20 29.51
N GLU A 988 -23.13 -11.16 30.75
CA GLU A 988 -22.38 -11.60 31.94
C GLU A 988 -22.69 -13.07 32.31
N ASP A 989 -21.87 -13.65 33.21
CA ASP A 989 -21.98 -15.02 33.74
C ASP A 989 -23.37 -15.40 34.26
N ASP A 990 -24.04 -14.46 34.91
CA ASP A 990 -25.33 -14.65 35.58
C ASP A 990 -26.53 -14.50 34.63
N GLY A 991 -26.27 -14.47 33.33
CA GLY A 991 -27.26 -14.28 32.28
C GLY A 991 -27.70 -12.82 32.10
N SER A 992 -27.17 -11.88 32.89
CA SER A 992 -27.51 -10.46 32.73
C SER A 992 -26.92 -9.85 31.45
N LEU A 993 -27.56 -8.79 30.98
CA LEU A 993 -27.04 -7.93 29.92
C LEU A 993 -26.52 -6.63 30.53
N ARG A 994 -25.27 -6.28 30.18
CA ARG A 994 -24.74 -4.93 30.30
C ARG A 994 -24.82 -4.21 28.96
N PHE A 995 -24.96 -2.90 28.98
CA PHE A 995 -24.88 -2.08 27.77
C PHE A 995 -24.49 -0.64 28.06
N GLY A 996 -23.82 -0.03 27.09
CA GLY A 996 -23.55 1.41 27.07
C GLY A 996 -24.78 2.17 26.60
N ALA A 997 -25.38 2.97 27.47
CA ALA A 997 -26.43 3.89 27.03
C ALA A 997 -25.81 5.03 26.21
N ALA A 998 -26.24 5.18 24.95
CA ALA A 998 -25.80 6.30 24.11
C ALA A 998 -26.28 7.64 24.67
N THR A 999 -25.56 8.72 24.33
CA THR A 999 -25.88 10.09 24.75
C THR A 999 -27.26 10.51 24.24
N TYR A 1000 -28.17 10.89 25.13
CA TYR A 1000 -29.51 11.31 24.72
C TYR A 1000 -29.45 12.63 23.92
N SER A 1001 -29.79 12.54 22.64
CA SER A 1001 -29.74 13.63 21.66
C SER A 1001 -31.07 14.35 21.45
N GLY A 1002 -32.15 13.90 22.11
CA GLY A 1002 -33.47 14.52 22.00
C GLY A 1002 -33.56 15.87 22.74
N GLY A 1003 -34.33 16.81 22.18
CA GLY A 1003 -34.47 18.18 22.71
C GLY A 1003 -35.38 18.34 23.94
N GLU A 1004 -35.77 17.24 24.60
CA GLU A 1004 -36.64 17.27 25.78
C GLU A 1004 -35.84 17.50 27.08
N PRO A 1005 -36.35 18.29 28.04
CA PRO A 1005 -35.61 18.64 29.25
C PRO A 1005 -35.49 17.46 30.23
N PHE A 1006 -34.29 17.24 30.75
CA PHE A 1006 -34.05 16.23 31.79
C PHE A 1006 -34.81 16.54 33.09
N PRO A 1007 -35.36 15.52 33.81
CA PRO A 1007 -35.32 14.10 33.50
C PRO A 1007 -36.26 13.72 32.35
N VAL A 1008 -35.69 13.11 31.31
CA VAL A 1008 -36.45 12.50 30.22
C VAL A 1008 -36.40 10.99 30.40
N THR A 1009 -37.55 10.33 30.26
CA THR A 1009 -37.65 8.88 30.33
C THR A 1009 -38.07 8.35 28.97
N VAL A 1010 -37.39 7.29 28.53
CA VAL A 1010 -37.56 6.68 27.21
C VAL A 1010 -37.76 5.18 27.34
N ASP A 1011 -38.31 4.58 26.28
CA ASP A 1011 -38.51 3.14 26.19
C ASP A 1011 -37.17 2.43 25.98
N LEU A 1012 -36.91 1.34 26.71
CA LEU A 1012 -35.78 0.46 26.40
C LEU A 1012 -36.30 -0.65 25.49
N VAL A 1013 -35.85 -0.68 24.24
CA VAL A 1013 -36.30 -1.64 23.22
C VAL A 1013 -35.19 -2.64 22.95
N LEU A 1014 -35.45 -3.92 23.23
CA LEU A 1014 -34.54 -5.00 22.89
C LEU A 1014 -35.12 -5.77 21.70
N THR A 1015 -34.40 -5.83 20.59
CA THR A 1015 -34.66 -6.81 19.52
C THR A 1015 -33.83 -8.05 19.82
N LEU A 1016 -34.40 -9.24 19.72
CA LEU A 1016 -33.70 -10.52 19.87
C LEU A 1016 -33.30 -11.09 18.49
N PRO A 1017 -32.38 -12.08 18.42
CA PRO A 1017 -31.86 -12.58 17.13
C PRO A 1017 -32.89 -13.32 16.26
N ASP A 1018 -34.04 -13.68 16.82
CA ASP A 1018 -35.20 -14.24 16.10
C ASP A 1018 -36.17 -13.14 15.58
N GLY A 1019 -35.82 -11.87 15.77
CA GLY A 1019 -36.65 -10.71 15.43
C GLY A 1019 -37.72 -10.36 16.46
N GLN A 1020 -37.77 -11.03 17.62
CA GLN A 1020 -38.73 -10.68 18.67
C GLN A 1020 -38.33 -9.35 19.34
N ILE A 1021 -39.26 -8.39 19.38
CA ILE A 1021 -39.07 -7.08 20.03
C ILE A 1021 -39.69 -7.09 21.44
N LEU A 1022 -38.91 -6.64 22.42
CA LEU A 1022 -39.29 -6.46 23.83
C LEU A 1022 -39.10 -4.99 24.23
N THR A 1023 -40.21 -4.26 24.34
CA THR A 1023 -40.22 -2.83 24.74
C THR A 1023 -40.55 -2.68 26.22
N LEU A 1024 -39.58 -2.26 27.04
CA LEU A 1024 -39.83 -1.72 28.38
C LEU A 1024 -40.20 -0.25 28.26
N VAL A 1025 -41.51 0.01 28.19
CA VAL A 1025 -42.07 1.36 28.07
C VAL A 1025 -41.68 2.21 29.27
N ASN A 1026 -41.08 3.39 29.03
CA ASN A 1026 -40.45 4.25 30.03
C ASN A 1026 -39.37 3.53 30.90
N GLY A 1027 -38.66 2.56 30.33
CA GLY A 1027 -37.67 1.74 31.03
C GLY A 1027 -36.36 2.45 31.42
N PHE A 1028 -36.01 3.59 30.82
CA PHE A 1028 -34.71 4.24 31.03
C PHE A 1028 -34.85 5.77 31.23
N THR A 1029 -34.37 6.30 32.36
CA THR A 1029 -34.39 7.75 32.66
C THR A 1029 -32.99 8.36 32.54
N TYR A 1030 -32.82 9.32 31.62
CA TYR A 1030 -31.64 10.20 31.61
C TYR A 1030 -31.87 11.40 32.55
N THR A 1031 -30.82 11.83 33.24
CA THR A 1031 -30.81 13.00 34.13
C THR A 1031 -29.59 13.89 33.88
N SER A 1032 -29.72 15.19 34.10
CA SER A 1032 -28.58 16.11 34.15
C SER A 1032 -27.89 16.04 35.52
N ALA A 1033 -26.56 15.98 35.54
CA ALA A 1033 -25.80 16.43 36.71
C ALA A 1033 -25.78 17.97 36.76
N ASP A 1034 -25.48 18.52 37.94
CA ASP A 1034 -25.03 19.92 38.02
C ASP A 1034 -23.67 20.03 37.31
N ALA A 1035 -23.67 20.79 36.20
CA ALA A 1035 -22.56 21.01 35.24
C ALA A 1035 -22.26 19.86 34.23
N GLY A 1036 -22.75 20.06 33.00
CA GLY A 1036 -22.07 19.61 31.77
C GLY A 1036 -22.53 18.28 31.19
N GLU A 1037 -22.43 17.20 31.96
CA GLU A 1037 -22.59 15.82 31.46
C GLU A 1037 -23.95 15.20 31.85
N PRO A 1038 -24.58 14.38 30.98
CA PRO A 1038 -25.77 13.61 31.32
C PRO A 1038 -25.41 12.39 32.19
N THR A 1039 -25.67 12.45 33.49
CA THR A 1039 -25.48 11.31 34.40
C THR A 1039 -26.79 10.56 34.59
N THR A 1040 -26.85 9.30 34.17
CA THR A 1040 -28.02 8.43 34.33
C THR A 1040 -28.38 8.21 35.81
N ARG A 1041 -29.66 8.41 36.18
CA ARG A 1041 -30.21 7.99 37.49
C ARG A 1041 -31.58 7.39 37.31
N TYR A 1042 -31.73 6.14 37.74
CA TYR A 1042 -32.97 5.39 37.64
C TYR A 1042 -34.06 5.91 38.57
N THR A 1043 -35.25 6.12 38.02
CA THR A 1043 -36.47 6.24 38.81
C THR A 1043 -36.88 4.83 39.27
N HIS A 1044 -37.04 4.59 40.57
CA HIS A 1044 -37.52 3.29 41.07
C HIS A 1044 -38.95 2.99 40.60
N TRP A 1045 -39.12 1.98 39.75
CA TRP A 1045 -40.41 1.38 39.43
C TRP A 1045 -40.45 -0.06 39.93
N SER A 1046 -41.10 -0.30 41.07
CA SER A 1046 -41.67 -1.62 41.32
C SER A 1046 -42.90 -1.76 40.42
N LEU A 1047 -42.76 -2.43 39.28
CA LEU A 1047 -43.93 -2.88 38.55
C LEU A 1047 -44.64 -3.91 39.44
N ASP A 1048 -45.79 -3.53 40.00
CA ASP A 1048 -46.70 -4.43 40.69
C ASP A 1048 -47.09 -5.57 39.72
N LEU A 1049 -46.32 -6.67 39.75
CA LEU A 1049 -46.81 -7.99 39.33
C LEU A 1049 -48.11 -8.22 40.10
N PRO A 1050 -49.24 -8.36 39.39
CA PRO A 1050 -50.48 -7.99 40.01
C PRO A 1050 -50.93 -9.13 40.95
N LEU A 1051 -51.44 -8.73 42.12
CA LEU A 1051 -51.60 -9.55 43.34
C LEU A 1051 -53.10 -9.81 43.64
N GLU A 1052 -53.84 -10.75 43.04
CA GLU A 1052 -53.57 -11.98 42.29
C GLU A 1052 -53.33 -11.91 40.77
N ALA A 1053 -53.92 -11.05 39.94
CA ALA A 1053 -54.12 -9.59 39.92
C ALA A 1053 -54.74 -8.77 41.10
N ARG A 1054 -54.14 -7.58 41.32
CA ARG A 1054 -54.15 -6.65 42.50
C ARG A 1054 -55.47 -6.47 43.28
N ALA A 1055 -55.51 -6.23 44.60
CA ALA A 1055 -54.52 -6.26 45.72
C ALA A 1055 -55.28 -6.16 47.07
N PRO A 1056 -54.66 -6.40 48.25
CA PRO A 1056 -54.53 -5.27 49.21
C PRO A 1056 -53.37 -5.27 50.23
N GLU A 1057 -52.88 -4.05 50.51
CA GLU A 1057 -52.49 -3.43 51.81
C GLU A 1057 -51.88 -4.25 52.98
N PHE A 1058 -50.78 -3.72 53.58
CA PHE A 1058 -50.90 -2.87 54.79
C PHE A 1058 -49.62 -2.08 55.13
N ILE A 1059 -49.79 -0.88 55.70
CA ILE A 1059 -48.72 0.06 56.12
C ILE A 1059 -48.77 0.31 57.64
N GLY A 1060 -47.61 0.52 58.28
CA GLY A 1060 -47.51 1.25 59.54
C GLY A 1060 -46.26 0.94 60.37
N PRO A 1061 -46.02 1.64 61.51
CA PRO A 1061 -46.80 2.76 62.05
C PRO A 1061 -46.00 4.04 62.37
N ASP A 1062 -44.68 4.06 62.18
CA ASP A 1062 -43.79 5.21 62.44
C ASP A 1062 -43.33 5.95 61.16
N ASN A 1063 -43.84 5.50 60.01
CA ASN A 1063 -43.73 6.14 58.69
C ASN A 1063 -42.31 6.17 58.09
N ARG A 1064 -41.34 5.39 58.60
CA ARG A 1064 -39.96 5.31 58.05
C ARG A 1064 -39.25 3.95 58.30
N PRO A 1065 -39.18 3.04 57.31
CA PRO A 1065 -38.20 1.95 57.30
C PRO A 1065 -36.80 2.50 56.98
N ASN A 1066 -35.80 2.28 57.83
CA ASN A 1066 -34.44 2.80 57.64
C ASN A 1066 -33.48 1.75 57.06
N LEU A 1067 -32.58 2.19 56.16
CA LEU A 1067 -31.36 1.48 55.77
C LEU A 1067 -30.43 1.28 56.98
N LEU A 1068 -29.59 0.22 56.99
CA LEU A 1068 -28.55 0.08 58.01
C LEU A 1068 -27.32 -0.78 57.61
N ARG A 1069 -26.26 -0.08 57.17
CA ARG A 1069 -24.81 -0.42 57.28
C ARG A 1069 -24.24 -1.67 56.58
N PHE A 1070 -23.11 -1.48 55.88
CA PHE A 1070 -21.78 -1.54 56.52
C PHE A 1070 -20.76 -0.60 55.82
N ALA A 1071 -19.45 -0.74 56.06
CA ALA A 1071 -18.47 0.35 55.93
C ALA A 1071 -17.32 0.10 54.92
N HIS A 1072 -16.62 1.18 54.54
CA HIS A 1072 -15.55 1.23 53.52
C HIS A 1072 -14.23 0.53 53.88
N GLY A 1073 -13.52 0.10 52.82
CA GLY A 1073 -12.06 0.06 52.70
C GLY A 1073 -11.62 0.93 51.51
N VAL A 1074 -10.40 1.49 51.54
CA VAL A 1074 -9.89 2.62 50.71
C VAL A 1074 -8.39 2.33 50.44
N PRO A 1075 -7.76 2.71 49.28
CA PRO A 1075 -7.88 4.02 48.62
C PRO A 1075 -8.02 4.09 47.08
N ALA A 1076 -8.31 5.31 46.61
CA ALA A 1076 -8.40 5.73 45.22
C ALA A 1076 -7.05 5.80 44.48
N ASN A 1077 -7.11 5.68 43.14
CA ASN A 1077 -6.53 6.65 42.17
C ASN A 1077 -6.65 6.13 40.71
N THR A 1078 -7.86 6.12 40.15
CA THR A 1078 -8.10 5.83 38.72
C THR A 1078 -9.29 6.65 38.21
N HIS A 1079 -9.14 7.30 37.06
CA HIS A 1079 -10.24 7.92 36.31
C HIS A 1079 -10.45 7.11 35.02
N GLY A 1080 -11.67 6.64 34.80
CA GLY A 1080 -12.12 5.98 33.57
C GLY A 1080 -13.60 6.28 33.36
N THR A 1081 -14.00 6.54 32.12
CA THR A 1081 -15.35 7.02 31.77
C THR A 1081 -16.19 5.93 31.13
N ALA A 1082 -16.87 5.15 31.97
CA ALA A 1082 -17.98 4.28 31.56
C ALA A 1082 -19.00 4.19 32.71
N ASN A 1083 -20.28 4.46 32.41
CA ASN A 1083 -21.37 4.19 33.34
C ASN A 1083 -21.92 2.80 33.04
N GLU A 1084 -21.53 1.81 33.83
CA GLU A 1084 -21.99 0.42 33.69
C GLU A 1084 -23.40 0.23 34.26
N PHE A 1085 -24.21 -0.60 33.59
CA PHE A 1085 -25.54 -1.02 34.03
C PHE A 1085 -25.69 -2.53 33.79
N SER A 1086 -26.40 -3.25 34.66
CA SER A 1086 -26.62 -4.70 34.55
C SER A 1086 -28.10 -5.04 34.77
N ILE A 1087 -28.68 -5.90 33.92
CA ILE A 1087 -30.09 -6.31 33.96
C ILE A 1087 -30.19 -7.81 34.20
N PHE A 1088 -30.66 -8.25 35.37
CA PHE A 1088 -30.72 -9.66 35.76
C PHE A 1088 -31.91 -10.41 35.15
N TRP A 1089 -31.72 -11.70 34.84
CA TRP A 1089 -32.76 -12.62 34.37
C TRP A 1089 -32.99 -13.72 35.41
N ASP A 1090 -34.16 -13.73 36.07
CA ASP A 1090 -34.48 -14.73 37.10
C ASP A 1090 -35.06 -16.01 36.47
N GLU A 1091 -34.19 -16.98 36.17
CA GLU A 1091 -34.57 -18.31 35.66
C GLU A 1091 -35.41 -19.15 36.66
N HIS A 1092 -35.71 -18.65 37.85
CA HIS A 1092 -36.58 -19.28 38.84
C HIS A 1092 -37.90 -18.51 39.09
N ALA A 1093 -38.11 -17.39 38.40
CA ALA A 1093 -39.41 -16.74 38.31
C ALA A 1093 -40.35 -17.52 37.37
N ALA A 1094 -41.61 -17.70 37.77
CA ALA A 1094 -42.62 -18.41 37.00
C ALA A 1094 -43.24 -17.55 35.86
N GLY A 1095 -42.39 -17.08 34.95
CA GLY A 1095 -42.71 -16.16 33.86
C GLY A 1095 -41.63 -15.08 33.70
N PRO A 1096 -41.50 -14.43 32.53
CA PRO A 1096 -40.43 -13.46 32.26
C PRO A 1096 -40.62 -12.20 33.12
N GLY A 1097 -39.94 -12.16 34.27
CA GLY A 1097 -39.88 -11.04 35.19
C GLY A 1097 -38.46 -10.47 35.24
N LEU A 1098 -38.33 -9.17 35.00
CA LEU A 1098 -37.04 -8.46 35.03
C LEU A 1098 -36.81 -7.84 36.41
N ALA A 1099 -35.58 -7.92 36.92
CA ALA A 1099 -35.19 -7.30 38.19
C ALA A 1099 -33.84 -6.57 38.04
N VAL A 1100 -33.68 -5.44 38.74
CA VAL A 1100 -32.50 -4.56 38.64
C VAL A 1100 -32.11 -4.05 40.03
N GLN A 1101 -30.82 -4.06 40.36
CA GLN A 1101 -30.27 -3.57 41.63
C GLN A 1101 -28.84 -3.04 41.43
N ILE A 1102 -28.45 -1.98 42.16
CA ILE A 1102 -27.19 -1.22 41.93
C ILE A 1102 -26.47 -0.95 43.27
N LEU A 1103 -25.12 -0.83 43.26
CA LEU A 1103 -24.26 -0.66 44.45
C LEU A 1103 -23.27 0.52 44.34
N SER A 1104 -23.43 1.56 45.18
CA SER A 1104 -22.51 2.72 45.40
C SER A 1104 -22.22 3.63 44.17
N GLY A 1105 -21.65 4.85 44.28
CA GLY A 1105 -21.36 5.75 45.43
C GLY A 1105 -20.65 7.05 44.96
N GLY A 1106 -21.13 8.25 45.35
CA GLY A 1106 -20.56 9.57 44.95
C GLY A 1106 -19.36 10.05 45.81
N GLU A 1107 -18.74 11.22 45.61
CA GLU A 1107 -19.04 12.46 44.84
C GLU A 1107 -17.70 13.01 44.22
N ALA A 1108 -17.55 13.78 43.12
CA ALA A 1108 -18.24 14.99 42.59
C ALA A 1108 -18.05 16.27 43.46
N HIS A 1109 -17.85 17.52 43.01
CA HIS A 1109 -17.39 18.24 41.79
C HIS A 1109 -16.93 19.68 42.26
N VAL A 1110 -16.42 20.68 41.52
CA VAL A 1110 -16.16 20.99 40.09
C VAL A 1110 -14.96 21.98 39.97
N ASP A 1111 -14.44 22.23 38.75
CA ASP A 1111 -13.24 23.04 38.44
C ASP A 1111 -13.42 24.57 38.27
N HIS A 1112 -12.28 25.27 38.07
CA HIS A 1112 -12.19 26.65 37.58
C HIS A 1112 -11.98 26.71 36.06
N TYR A 1113 -12.53 27.73 35.38
CA TYR A 1113 -12.24 28.03 33.97
C TYR A 1113 -11.58 29.40 33.78
N VAL A 1114 -10.73 29.52 32.76
CA VAL A 1114 -10.08 30.76 32.32
C VAL A 1114 -10.13 30.83 30.79
N VAL A 1115 -10.46 32.00 30.24
CA VAL A 1115 -10.20 32.39 28.85
C VAL A 1115 -9.53 33.76 28.89
N ASP A 1116 -8.54 34.00 28.03
CA ASP A 1116 -7.77 35.25 27.91
C ASP A 1116 -7.29 35.87 29.25
N ASN A 1117 -6.80 35.00 30.15
CA ASN A 1117 -6.16 35.36 31.43
C ASN A 1117 -6.98 36.22 32.42
N LEU A 1118 -8.31 36.33 32.26
CA LEU A 1118 -9.18 37.11 33.16
C LEU A 1118 -10.42 36.31 33.63
N ILE A 1119 -10.45 35.97 34.92
CA ILE A 1119 -11.59 35.30 35.57
C ILE A 1119 -12.62 36.35 36.00
N TYR A 1120 -13.88 36.17 35.59
CA TYR A 1120 -15.02 37.00 36.01
C TYR A 1120 -15.99 36.20 36.87
N HIS A 1121 -16.26 36.67 38.10
CA HIS A 1121 -17.31 36.13 38.96
C HIS A 1121 -18.53 37.04 38.96
N LEU A 1122 -19.70 36.50 38.58
CA LEU A 1122 -20.99 37.15 38.71
C LEU A 1122 -21.99 36.18 39.35
N LYS A 1123 -22.57 36.59 40.48
CA LYS A 1123 -23.48 35.76 41.30
C LYS A 1123 -24.81 36.48 41.45
N ALA A 1124 -25.80 36.06 40.67
CA ALA A 1124 -27.20 36.44 40.87
C ALA A 1124 -27.88 35.47 41.85
N SER A 1125 -28.92 35.93 42.53
CA SER A 1125 -29.66 35.16 43.53
C SER A 1125 -31.15 35.17 43.25
N GLU A 1126 -31.79 34.04 43.52
CA GLU A 1126 -33.24 33.77 43.46
C GLU A 1126 -33.83 33.47 42.06
N ASP A 1127 -35.06 32.97 42.09
CA ASP A 1127 -35.63 31.98 41.16
C ASP A 1127 -36.20 32.59 39.85
N LEU A 1128 -35.91 31.94 38.71
CA LEU A 1128 -36.42 32.28 37.37
C LEU A 1128 -36.76 31.03 36.55
N SER A 1129 -37.43 30.05 37.15
CA SER A 1129 -37.88 28.78 36.55
C SER A 1129 -38.95 28.89 35.42
N ALA A 1130 -38.88 29.90 34.53
CA ALA A 1130 -39.96 30.25 33.60
C ALA A 1130 -39.55 31.00 32.30
N TRP A 1131 -38.37 30.74 31.70
CA TRP A 1131 -38.01 31.28 30.37
C TRP A 1131 -37.49 30.17 29.44
N GLN A 1132 -38.11 30.03 28.25
CA GLN A 1132 -37.67 29.12 27.19
C GLN A 1132 -36.60 29.77 26.30
N THR A 1133 -35.78 28.92 25.68
CA THR A 1133 -34.67 29.29 24.78
C THR A 1133 -35.14 30.06 23.55
N ILE A 1134 -34.40 31.10 23.16
CA ILE A 1134 -34.55 31.80 21.88
C ILE A 1134 -33.15 31.98 21.27
N PRO A 1135 -32.92 31.64 19.98
CA PRO A 1135 -31.62 31.85 19.34
C PRO A 1135 -31.27 33.34 19.20
N TRP A 1136 -29.97 33.63 19.33
CA TRP A 1136 -29.40 34.96 19.12
C TRP A 1136 -28.51 34.95 17.87
N GLN A 1137 -28.89 35.69 16.83
CA GLN A 1137 -28.00 35.96 15.69
C GLN A 1137 -27.14 37.20 15.98
N ILE A 1138 -25.86 37.13 15.61
CA ILE A 1138 -24.90 38.23 15.73
C ILE A 1138 -25.09 39.17 14.53
N ALA A 1139 -25.42 40.44 14.78
CA ALA A 1139 -25.79 41.42 13.75
C ALA A 1139 -24.73 42.53 13.58
N GLU A 1140 -23.62 42.16 12.94
CA GLU A 1140 -22.52 43.01 12.44
C GLU A 1140 -21.75 43.89 13.47
N ALA A 1141 -20.60 44.43 13.02
CA ALA A 1141 -19.54 44.96 13.89
C ALA A 1141 -19.25 46.46 13.67
N LEU A 1142 -18.68 47.10 14.71
CA LEU A 1142 -18.11 48.45 14.65
C LEU A 1142 -16.79 48.53 15.45
N PRO A 1143 -15.88 49.47 15.12
CA PRO A 1143 -14.48 49.40 15.56
C PRO A 1143 -14.22 49.95 16.96
N LEU A 1144 -13.12 49.48 17.56
CA LEU A 1144 -12.56 49.96 18.82
C LEU A 1144 -12.30 51.47 18.84
N ASN A 1145 -12.80 52.18 19.86
CA ASN A 1145 -12.06 53.19 20.61
C ASN A 1145 -12.81 53.72 21.85
N THR A 1146 -12.08 53.87 22.96
CA THR A 1146 -12.37 54.66 24.19
C THR A 1146 -13.68 54.43 24.97
N GLU A 1147 -13.51 54.15 26.26
CA GLU A 1147 -14.44 54.35 27.40
C GLU A 1147 -15.93 54.01 27.19
N ALA A 1148 -16.28 52.79 27.62
CA ALA A 1148 -17.55 52.42 28.24
C ALA A 1148 -18.87 52.92 27.61
N ASP A 1149 -19.50 52.05 26.81
CA ASP A 1149 -20.91 51.75 27.10
C ASP A 1149 -21.40 50.37 26.61
N LEU A 1150 -22.49 49.93 27.25
CA LEU A 1150 -23.36 48.78 27.02
C LEU A 1150 -23.26 48.00 25.69
N LEU A 1151 -22.97 46.69 25.76
CA LEU A 1151 -23.30 45.74 24.69
C LEU A 1151 -24.82 45.57 24.59
N ARG A 1152 -25.42 45.81 23.40
CA ARG A 1152 -26.87 45.75 23.17
C ARG A 1152 -27.30 44.40 22.61
N LEU A 1153 -28.19 43.72 23.33
CA LEU A 1153 -28.84 42.48 22.90
C LEU A 1153 -30.37 42.69 22.95
N GLU A 1154 -31.04 42.63 21.79
CA GLU A 1154 -32.51 42.72 21.67
C GLU A 1154 -33.14 41.36 21.30
N LEU A 1155 -33.94 40.78 22.21
CA LEU A 1155 -34.62 39.49 21.98
C LEU A 1155 -35.62 39.62 20.82
N PRO A 1156 -35.62 38.71 19.82
CA PRO A 1156 -36.47 38.82 18.62
C PRO A 1156 -37.99 38.88 18.81
N THR A 1157 -38.54 38.57 20.01
CA THR A 1157 -39.99 38.29 20.15
C THR A 1157 -40.74 39.07 21.25
N THR A 1158 -40.09 39.73 22.22
CA THR A 1158 -40.80 40.29 23.41
C THR A 1158 -40.52 41.76 23.74
N GLY A 1159 -39.60 42.43 23.03
CA GLY A 1159 -39.36 43.89 23.17
C GLY A 1159 -38.95 44.38 24.56
N THR A 1160 -38.61 43.46 25.48
CA THR A 1160 -38.31 43.76 26.89
C THR A 1160 -36.81 44.00 27.06
N ARG A 1161 -36.45 45.12 27.71
CA ARG A 1161 -35.05 45.54 27.90
C ARG A 1161 -34.52 45.16 29.27
N ALA A 1162 -33.48 44.32 29.32
CA ALA A 1162 -32.66 44.11 30.49
C ALA A 1162 -31.39 44.99 30.42
N PHE A 1163 -30.93 45.51 31.55
CA PHE A 1163 -29.66 46.24 31.67
C PHE A 1163 -28.76 45.49 32.66
N PHE A 1164 -27.61 45.02 32.20
CA PHE A 1164 -26.60 44.41 33.05
C PHE A 1164 -25.62 45.47 33.58
N LYS A 1165 -25.05 45.22 34.76
CA LYS A 1165 -24.04 46.10 35.37
C LYS A 1165 -22.80 45.29 35.76
N LEU A 1166 -21.81 45.26 34.88
CA LEU A 1166 -20.50 44.67 35.19
C LEU A 1166 -19.76 45.51 36.24
N LYS A 1167 -18.87 44.83 36.98
CA LYS A 1167 -17.72 45.43 37.66
C LYS A 1167 -16.48 44.71 37.14
N VAL A 1168 -15.51 45.46 36.63
CA VAL A 1168 -14.21 44.95 36.18
C VAL A 1168 -13.14 45.48 37.14
N GLU A 1169 -12.24 44.62 37.59
CA GLU A 1169 -11.02 44.99 38.31
C GLU A 1169 -9.84 44.24 37.66
N MET A 1170 -8.85 44.99 37.16
CA MET A 1170 -7.63 44.45 36.53
C MET A 1170 -6.46 44.55 37.51
N ALA A 1171 -5.52 43.61 37.44
CA ALA A 1171 -4.35 43.55 38.32
C ALA A 1171 -3.04 43.20 37.58
N ASN A 1172 -2.42 44.24 37.03
CA ASN A 1172 -0.96 44.40 36.80
C ASN A 1172 -0.21 43.40 35.89
N ASN A 1173 -0.01 43.85 34.64
CA ASN A 1173 1.15 43.59 33.75
C ASN A 1173 2.51 43.96 34.44
N PRO A 1174 3.68 43.60 33.86
CA PRO A 1174 4.17 44.07 32.55
C PRO A 1174 3.89 43.12 31.37
#